data_AF-A0AAV7DEP8-F1
#
_entry.id   AF-A0AAV7DEP8-F1
#
_cell.length_a   1.000
_cell.length_b   1.000
_cell.length_c   1.000
_cell.angle_alpha   90.00
_cell.angle_beta   90.00
_cell.angle_gamma   90.00
#
_symmetry.space_group_name_H-M   'P 1'
#
loop_
_entity.id
_entity.type
_entity.pdbx_description
1 polymer ?
#
loop_
_entity_poly.entity_id
_entity_poly.type
_entity_poly.pdbx_seq_one_letter_code
_entity_poly.pdbx_strand_id
1 'polypeptide(L)'
;MTVFRQENLEDYYDIGEELGSGQFAVVKKCQEKSTGVQYAAKFIKKRRTKSSRRGVTREDIEREVSILKEIQHPNVITLHEVFENKADVILILELVAGGELFDFLAEKESLTEEEATEFLKQILNGVNYLHSLQIAHFDLKPENIMLLDRNSPKPRIKIIDFGLAHKIDTGNEFKNIFGTPEFVAPEIVNYEPLGLESDMWSIGVITYILLSGASPFLGETKQETLANISAVSYEFEDEFFSSTSDLAKDFIQRLLVKDPKKRMTIADSLSHPWIKPKDTQQALSRKASAVNMEKFKKFAARRKWKQSVRLISLCQRLSRSFLSRSNMSIARSDDTLDEEDSFVMKAIIHAINDDNVPGLQHLLGSLANYDVNQPNKHGTPPLLIAAGCGNIQMLELLIKRGAHIDVQDKAGSNALYWASRHGHVETLKFLHQKRCPLDIKDKSGETALHVAARYGHLEVIQYLCSIGSNPDIQDKEEETPLHCAAWHGYYPVARALCQAGCNVNIRNREGETPLLTASARGYHDIVECLTEHGAVLDATDKDGHIALHLAVRRCQMEVVKTLINKQCNVNFQDRHGNTPLHVACKDGNIPIVMALCEANCNLDITNKYGRTALHLAANNGILEVVRYLCLIGANVEVLTMDGKTAEDLGRAEQHEPVVSLLARLRKDTYRTLFIQQLKPTQSPQPRIKLKLFGHIGSGKTTLVESLKCGLIRSFFRRRRPRLSSTNSVRFPSSPMSSKTAVSVSICDLYPGCENVSVRSRSMMFEPGLTKGVLEVFVSPSHHPHCVDDQSTKAIDIQNANLNGVGDFSVWEFSGNPTYYCSYDYFAANDPTSVHIVVFSLEEPYEVQLNQVIFWLSFLKSLVSVEEPIAYGGKLKNLLKVVLVATHADIVNLPRPAGGEFGYDKDMSLLKEIRNR
;
A
#
# COMPACT_ATOMS: atom_id res chain seq x y z
N MET A 1 21.44 -5.77 2.68
CA MET A 1 20.51 -6.91 2.60
C MET A 1 20.73 -7.78 3.83
N THR A 2 19.66 -8.16 4.51
CA THR A 2 19.70 -9.10 5.64
C THR A 2 20.06 -10.49 5.13
N VAL A 3 21.24 -10.99 5.49
CA VAL A 3 21.64 -12.37 5.15
C VAL A 3 20.85 -13.33 6.06
N PHE A 4 20.13 -14.25 5.42
CA PHE A 4 19.45 -15.40 6.03
C PHE A 4 20.22 -16.67 5.68
N ARG A 5 20.48 -17.56 6.64
CA ARG A 5 21.10 -18.86 6.35
C ARG A 5 20.08 -19.76 5.63
N GLN A 6 20.47 -20.32 4.50
CA GLN A 6 19.64 -21.27 3.72
C GLN A 6 19.96 -22.75 4.05
N GLU A 7 20.83 -22.96 5.04
CA GLU A 7 21.20 -24.27 5.57
C GLU A 7 20.05 -24.87 6.40
N ASN A 8 20.04 -26.19 6.59
CA ASN A 8 18.96 -26.83 7.35
C ASN A 8 19.16 -26.59 8.86
N LEU A 9 18.14 -26.10 9.54
CA LEU A 9 18.21 -25.80 10.98
C LEU A 9 18.57 -27.05 11.81
N GLU A 10 18.05 -28.20 11.41
CA GLU A 10 18.25 -29.48 12.08
C GLU A 10 19.71 -29.98 12.02
N ASP A 11 20.56 -29.41 11.17
CA ASP A 11 21.99 -29.75 11.14
C ASP A 11 22.74 -29.12 12.35
N TYR A 12 22.22 -28.02 12.90
CA TYR A 12 22.84 -27.23 13.98
C TYR A 12 22.08 -27.31 15.31
N TYR A 13 20.76 -27.52 15.26
CA TYR A 13 19.89 -27.49 16.44
C TYR A 13 18.98 -28.73 16.52
N ASP A 14 18.87 -29.32 17.71
CA ASP A 14 17.81 -30.29 18.02
C ASP A 14 16.54 -29.55 18.44
N ILE A 15 15.42 -29.83 17.78
CA ILE A 15 14.13 -29.18 18.03
C ILE A 15 13.32 -29.97 19.05
N GLY A 16 12.88 -29.30 20.11
CA GLY A 16 12.11 -29.86 21.21
C GLY A 16 10.64 -29.44 21.21
N GLU A 17 10.08 -29.34 22.42
CA GLU A 17 8.68 -29.04 22.68
C GLU A 17 8.21 -27.66 22.18
N GLU A 18 6.92 -27.53 21.92
CA GLU A 18 6.29 -26.25 21.62
C GLU A 18 6.14 -25.42 22.90
N LEU A 19 6.67 -24.20 22.89
CA LEU A 19 6.59 -23.24 23.99
C LEU A 19 5.35 -22.34 23.85
N GLY A 20 4.85 -22.17 22.62
CA GLY A 20 3.59 -21.48 22.34
C GLY A 20 3.37 -21.27 20.84
N SER A 21 2.13 -21.04 20.44
CA SER A 21 1.73 -20.78 19.05
C SER A 21 0.84 -19.56 18.93
N GLY A 22 1.08 -18.78 17.88
CA GLY A 22 0.28 -17.63 17.48
C GLY A 22 -0.29 -17.81 16.07
N GLN A 23 -1.04 -16.81 15.59
CA GLN A 23 -1.77 -16.88 14.32
C GLN A 23 -0.89 -17.17 13.09
N PHE A 24 0.39 -16.76 13.11
CA PHE A 24 1.30 -16.87 11.97
C PHE A 24 2.68 -17.47 12.31
N ALA A 25 2.93 -17.79 13.58
CA ALA A 25 4.22 -18.31 14.03
C ALA A 25 4.04 -19.36 15.14
N VAL A 26 4.97 -20.30 15.23
CA VAL A 26 5.08 -21.29 16.32
C VAL A 26 6.45 -21.14 16.96
N VAL A 27 6.49 -21.07 18.29
CA VAL A 27 7.73 -21.00 19.07
C VAL A 27 8.00 -22.37 19.68
N LYS A 28 9.15 -22.95 19.36
CA LYS A 28 9.60 -24.23 19.95
C LYS A 28 10.89 -24.02 20.71
N LYS A 29 11.11 -24.84 21.73
CA LYS A 29 12.42 -24.98 22.37
C LYS A 29 13.39 -25.64 21.38
N CYS A 30 14.64 -25.21 21.35
CA CYS A 30 15.69 -25.93 20.64
C CYS A 30 17.00 -25.93 21.44
N GLN A 31 17.90 -26.83 21.09
CA GLN A 31 19.22 -26.99 21.71
C GLN A 31 20.29 -27.00 20.63
N GLU A 32 21.32 -26.16 20.78
CA GLU A 32 22.45 -26.14 19.85
C GLU A 32 23.33 -27.38 20.02
N LYS A 33 23.63 -28.09 18.93
CA LYS A 33 24.34 -29.38 18.95
C LYS A 33 25.80 -29.27 19.37
N SER A 34 26.45 -28.16 19.05
CA SER A 34 27.87 -27.90 19.32
C SER A 34 28.15 -27.56 20.79
N THR A 35 27.24 -26.84 21.45
CA THR A 35 27.44 -26.27 22.81
C THR A 35 26.51 -26.88 23.85
N GLY A 36 25.39 -27.47 23.45
CA GLY A 36 24.30 -27.89 24.33
C GLY A 36 23.45 -26.74 24.87
N VAL A 37 23.65 -25.49 24.44
CA VAL A 37 22.90 -24.32 24.93
C VAL A 37 21.46 -24.32 24.39
N GLN A 38 20.50 -23.92 25.22
CA GLN A 38 19.07 -23.92 24.88
C GLN A 38 18.58 -22.54 24.42
N TYR A 39 17.76 -22.54 23.36
CA TYR A 39 17.23 -21.38 22.67
C TYR A 39 15.72 -21.54 22.40
N ALA A 40 15.08 -20.48 21.91
CA ALA A 40 13.71 -20.50 21.41
C ALA A 40 13.70 -20.24 19.89
N ALA A 41 13.24 -21.20 19.11
CA ALA A 41 13.07 -21.09 17.66
C ALA A 41 11.65 -20.60 17.33
N LYS A 42 11.51 -19.35 16.87
CA LYS A 42 10.26 -18.76 16.36
C LYS A 42 10.14 -19.03 14.85
N PHE A 43 9.36 -20.02 14.48
CA PHE A 43 9.05 -20.40 13.09
C PHE A 43 7.93 -19.51 12.55
N ILE A 44 8.25 -18.53 11.70
CA ILE A 44 7.27 -17.62 11.07
C ILE A 44 6.93 -18.10 9.65
N LYS A 45 5.66 -18.37 9.39
CA LYS A 45 5.19 -18.83 8.06
C LYS A 45 5.22 -17.70 7.04
N LYS A 46 5.97 -17.87 5.95
CA LYS A 46 6.02 -16.90 4.85
C LYS A 46 4.73 -16.86 4.05
N ARG A 47 4.26 -15.66 3.74
CA ARG A 47 3.13 -15.41 2.84
C ARG A 47 3.51 -15.80 1.40
N ARG A 48 2.96 -16.91 0.91
CA ARG A 48 3.34 -17.50 -0.39
C ARG A 48 2.95 -16.67 -1.62
N THR A 49 1.93 -15.80 -1.52
CA THR A 49 1.50 -14.89 -2.60
C THR A 49 0.98 -13.57 -2.01
N LYS A 50 1.08 -12.45 -2.75
CA LYS A 50 0.53 -11.16 -2.32
C LYS A 50 -0.99 -11.17 -2.09
N SER A 51 -1.71 -12.14 -2.66
CA SER A 51 -3.15 -12.36 -2.49
C SER A 51 -3.54 -13.26 -1.30
N SER A 52 -2.65 -14.14 -0.81
CA SER A 52 -2.91 -15.00 0.35
C SER A 52 -3.17 -14.17 1.61
N ARG A 53 -4.15 -14.55 2.45
CA ARG A 53 -4.29 -14.00 3.83
C ARG A 53 -3.57 -14.85 4.90
N ARG A 54 -2.89 -15.93 4.50
CA ARG A 54 -2.12 -16.82 5.38
C ARG A 54 -0.62 -16.57 5.22
N GLY A 55 0.07 -16.41 6.35
CA GLY A 55 1.51 -16.11 6.45
C GLY A 55 1.82 -14.60 6.51
N VAL A 56 2.98 -14.26 7.08
CA VAL A 56 3.50 -12.89 7.22
C VAL A 56 4.24 -12.48 5.93
N THR A 57 4.18 -11.20 5.54
CA THR A 57 4.90 -10.72 4.34
C THR A 57 6.42 -10.85 4.53
N ARG A 58 7.18 -10.95 3.44
CA ARG A 58 8.65 -11.05 3.54
C ARG A 58 9.22 -9.75 4.10
N GLU A 59 8.63 -8.63 3.68
CA GLU A 59 8.95 -7.27 4.08
C GLU A 59 8.77 -7.06 5.60
N ASP A 60 7.69 -7.59 6.19
CA ASP A 60 7.44 -7.52 7.64
C ASP A 60 8.45 -8.37 8.43
N ILE A 61 8.79 -9.57 7.94
CA ILE A 61 9.78 -10.44 8.59
C ILE A 61 11.19 -9.83 8.50
N GLU A 62 11.55 -9.26 7.34
CA GLU A 62 12.83 -8.58 7.14
C GLU A 62 12.98 -7.36 8.07
N ARG A 63 11.89 -6.63 8.35
CA ARG A 63 11.82 -5.55 9.32
C ARG A 63 11.99 -6.04 10.77
N GLU A 64 11.26 -7.07 11.19
CA GLU A 64 11.42 -7.67 12.54
C GLU A 64 12.88 -8.12 12.75
N VAL A 65 13.46 -8.79 11.75
CA VAL A 65 14.86 -9.25 11.79
C VAL A 65 15.87 -8.10 11.77
N SER A 66 15.66 -7.02 11.00
CA SER A 66 16.59 -5.89 11.00
C SER A 66 16.60 -5.17 12.35
N ILE A 67 15.42 -4.98 12.94
CA ILE A 67 15.26 -4.38 14.28
C ILE A 67 15.95 -5.24 15.34
N LEU A 68 15.66 -6.55 15.37
CA LEU A 68 16.26 -7.46 16.34
C LEU A 68 17.78 -7.65 16.19
N LYS A 69 18.37 -7.37 15.00
CA LYS A 69 19.82 -7.37 14.79
C LYS A 69 20.53 -6.10 15.29
N GLU A 70 19.81 -4.99 15.45
CA GLU A 70 20.34 -3.75 16.03
C GLU A 70 20.23 -3.70 17.57
N ILE A 71 19.46 -4.60 18.17
CA ILE A 71 19.09 -4.61 19.59
C ILE A 71 19.95 -5.58 20.39
N GLN A 72 20.58 -5.08 21.46
CA GLN A 72 21.20 -5.89 22.51
C GLN A 72 21.02 -5.21 23.87
N HIS A 73 20.07 -5.69 24.69
CA HIS A 73 19.78 -5.08 25.99
C HIS A 73 19.37 -6.11 27.07
N PRO A 74 19.80 -5.96 28.34
CA PRO A 74 19.46 -6.88 29.44
C PRO A 74 17.95 -7.07 29.70
N ASN A 75 17.08 -6.19 29.21
CA ASN A 75 15.62 -6.27 29.35
C ASN A 75 14.85 -6.40 28.02
N VAL A 76 15.52 -6.66 26.90
CA VAL A 76 14.90 -6.92 25.60
C VAL A 76 15.37 -8.27 25.06
N ILE A 77 14.52 -9.00 24.35
CA ILE A 77 14.87 -10.30 23.77
C ILE A 77 16.05 -10.19 22.79
N THR A 78 16.98 -11.13 22.87
CA THR A 78 18.18 -11.17 22.01
C THR A 78 17.97 -12.15 20.86
N LEU A 79 18.29 -11.71 19.64
CA LEU A 79 18.36 -12.58 18.46
C LEU A 79 19.77 -13.18 18.32
N HIS A 80 19.84 -14.50 18.22
CA HIS A 80 21.08 -15.25 18.00
C HIS A 80 21.35 -15.42 16.51
N GLU A 81 20.44 -16.11 15.80
CA GLU A 81 20.61 -16.47 14.39
C GLU A 81 19.27 -16.47 13.63
N VAL A 82 19.33 -16.45 12.29
CA VAL A 82 18.13 -16.54 11.44
C VAL A 82 18.36 -17.48 10.27
N PHE A 83 17.48 -18.47 10.15
CA PHE A 83 17.42 -19.44 9.06
C PHE A 83 16.20 -19.14 8.18
N GLU A 84 16.31 -19.38 6.87
CA GLU A 84 15.20 -19.30 5.92
C GLU A 84 15.11 -20.63 5.17
N ASN A 85 13.95 -21.27 5.20
CA ASN A 85 13.63 -22.43 4.34
C ASN A 85 12.57 -22.01 3.30
N LYS A 86 12.04 -22.95 2.49
CA LYS A 86 11.04 -22.59 1.44
C LYS A 86 9.73 -22.04 2.01
N ALA A 87 9.27 -22.51 3.17
CA ALA A 87 7.97 -22.18 3.76
C ALA A 87 8.06 -21.12 4.87
N ASP A 88 9.15 -21.11 5.64
CA ASP A 88 9.26 -20.38 6.90
C ASP A 88 10.56 -19.56 7.00
N VAL A 89 10.56 -18.54 7.84
CA VAL A 89 11.76 -17.91 8.39
C VAL A 89 11.80 -18.25 9.88
N ILE A 90 12.95 -18.66 10.38
CA ILE A 90 13.10 -19.18 11.74
C ILE A 90 14.11 -18.30 12.48
N LEU A 91 13.63 -17.58 13.49
CA LEU A 91 14.48 -16.78 14.36
C LEU A 91 14.89 -17.63 15.56
N ILE A 92 16.19 -17.76 15.79
CA ILE A 92 16.74 -18.38 17.00
C ILE A 92 16.96 -17.27 18.01
N LEU A 93 16.09 -17.23 19.02
CA LEU A 93 16.06 -16.23 20.08
C LEU A 93 16.62 -16.84 21.37
N GLU A 94 17.08 -16.00 22.30
CA GLU A 94 17.37 -16.45 23.67
C GLU A 94 16.13 -17.13 24.30
N LEU A 95 16.35 -18.16 25.11
CA LEU A 95 15.25 -18.86 25.79
C LEU A 95 14.83 -18.08 27.04
N VAL A 96 13.57 -17.63 27.06
CA VAL A 96 12.96 -16.89 28.17
C VAL A 96 11.96 -17.81 28.89
N ALA A 97 12.42 -18.53 29.92
CA ALA A 97 11.71 -19.68 30.49
C ALA A 97 10.92 -19.40 31.79
N GLY A 98 10.99 -18.20 32.35
CA GLY A 98 10.33 -17.84 33.61
C GLY A 98 8.82 -17.61 33.53
N GLY A 99 8.22 -17.69 32.34
CA GLY A 99 6.79 -17.43 32.12
C GLY A 99 6.43 -15.94 32.06
N GLU A 100 5.15 -15.61 32.02
CA GLU A 100 4.67 -14.23 31.93
C GLU A 100 4.76 -13.48 33.28
N LEU A 101 5.15 -12.20 33.25
CA LEU A 101 5.31 -11.39 34.46
C LEU A 101 4.03 -11.31 35.30
N PHE A 102 2.89 -11.02 34.66
CA PHE A 102 1.62 -10.82 35.36
C PHE A 102 1.09 -12.09 36.02
N ASP A 103 1.48 -13.26 35.52
CA ASP A 103 1.15 -14.55 36.13
C ASP A 103 1.96 -14.79 37.40
N PHE A 104 3.28 -14.56 37.35
CA PHE A 104 4.15 -14.64 38.52
C PHE A 104 3.74 -13.67 39.63
N LEU A 105 3.37 -12.44 39.27
CA LEU A 105 2.90 -11.44 40.23
C LEU A 105 1.57 -11.85 40.89
N ALA A 106 0.70 -12.58 40.18
CA ALA A 106 -0.58 -13.02 40.72
C ALA A 106 -0.47 -14.22 41.68
N GLU A 107 0.67 -14.91 41.71
CA GLU A 107 0.94 -15.97 42.69
C GLU A 107 1.36 -15.41 44.05
N LYS A 108 1.89 -14.17 44.11
CA LYS A 108 2.30 -13.54 45.37
C LYS A 108 1.11 -13.29 46.30
N GLU A 109 1.33 -13.38 47.61
CA GLU A 109 0.31 -13.07 48.61
C GLU A 109 -0.05 -11.58 48.64
N SER A 110 0.98 -10.73 48.53
CA SER A 110 0.89 -9.28 48.42
C SER A 110 1.87 -8.75 47.36
N LEU A 111 1.63 -7.55 46.86
CA LEU A 111 2.55 -6.81 46.02
C LEU A 111 2.58 -5.36 46.53
N THR A 112 3.76 -4.86 46.86
CA THR A 112 3.95 -3.45 47.24
C THR A 112 4.11 -2.58 46.00
N GLU A 113 3.82 -1.28 46.11
CA GLU A 113 4.19 -0.36 45.02
C GLU A 113 5.71 -0.34 44.78
N GLU A 114 6.53 -0.59 45.80
CA GLU A 114 7.99 -0.65 45.62
C GLU A 114 8.39 -1.75 44.64
N GLU A 115 7.93 -2.99 44.87
CA GLU A 115 8.13 -4.12 43.95
C GLU A 115 7.53 -3.86 42.57
N ALA A 116 6.33 -3.27 42.50
CA ALA A 116 5.72 -2.89 41.22
C ALA A 116 6.62 -1.92 40.43
N THR A 117 7.21 -0.92 41.10
CA THR A 117 8.19 -0.02 40.46
C THR A 117 9.49 -0.72 40.07
N GLU A 118 9.92 -1.81 40.74
CA GLU A 118 11.12 -2.56 40.32
C GLU A 118 10.92 -3.25 38.97
N PHE A 119 9.75 -3.86 38.74
CA PHE A 119 9.41 -4.42 37.43
C PHE A 119 9.20 -3.33 36.38
N LEU A 120 8.49 -2.26 36.74
CA LEU A 120 8.25 -1.15 35.83
C LEU A 120 9.53 -0.42 35.42
N LYS A 121 10.52 -0.27 36.32
CA LYS A 121 11.86 0.23 35.97
C LYS A 121 12.55 -0.61 34.91
N GLN A 122 12.41 -1.94 34.96
CA GLN A 122 13.00 -2.81 33.95
C GLN A 122 12.31 -2.65 32.59
N ILE A 123 10.99 -2.48 32.57
CA ILE A 123 10.23 -2.15 31.34
C ILE A 123 10.68 -0.79 30.80
N LEU A 124 10.69 0.25 31.65
CA LEU A 124 11.13 1.61 31.28
C LEU A 124 12.57 1.63 30.76
N ASN A 125 13.50 0.89 31.37
CA ASN A 125 14.88 0.78 30.89
C ASN A 125 14.95 0.09 29.51
N GLY A 126 14.16 -0.97 29.29
CA GLY A 126 14.05 -1.63 27.98
C GLY A 126 13.52 -0.70 26.90
N VAL A 127 12.42 0.01 27.18
CA VAL A 127 11.82 0.96 26.23
C VAL A 127 12.71 2.19 26.01
N ASN A 128 13.40 2.69 27.04
CA ASN A 128 14.37 3.78 26.91
C ASN A 128 15.52 3.42 25.95
N TYR A 129 15.99 2.17 26.01
CA TYR A 129 16.97 1.68 25.05
C TYR A 129 16.40 1.66 23.61
N LEU A 130 15.18 1.14 23.40
CA LEU A 130 14.53 1.15 22.08
C LEU A 130 14.33 2.58 21.54
N HIS A 131 13.82 3.49 22.37
CA HIS A 131 13.59 4.89 22.01
C HIS A 131 14.90 5.63 21.70
N SER A 132 16.02 5.27 22.36
CA SER A 132 17.35 5.81 22.02
C SER A 132 17.82 5.42 20.61
N LEU A 133 17.34 4.29 20.08
CA LEU A 133 17.56 3.83 18.70
C LEU A 133 16.46 4.30 17.72
N GLN A 134 15.53 5.14 18.18
CA GLN A 134 14.31 5.56 17.46
C GLN A 134 13.40 4.37 17.07
N ILE A 135 13.32 3.34 17.90
CA ILE A 135 12.45 2.17 17.67
C ILE A 135 11.23 2.24 18.60
N ALA A 136 10.04 2.20 18.01
CA ALA A 136 8.77 1.99 18.71
C ALA A 136 8.39 0.51 18.69
N HIS A 137 7.83 -0.01 19.79
CA HIS A 137 7.42 -1.42 19.89
C HIS A 137 6.00 -1.66 19.38
N PHE A 138 5.07 -0.73 19.63
CA PHE A 138 3.65 -0.72 19.24
C PHE A 138 2.76 -1.88 19.74
N ASP A 139 3.32 -2.99 20.26
CA ASP A 139 2.56 -4.07 20.92
C ASP A 139 3.03 -4.30 22.37
N LEU A 140 3.19 -3.24 23.16
CA LEU A 140 3.51 -3.37 24.59
C LEU A 140 2.25 -3.75 25.38
N LYS A 141 2.26 -4.94 25.95
CA LYS A 141 1.14 -5.52 26.72
C LYS A 141 1.64 -6.59 27.71
N PRO A 142 0.86 -6.98 28.73
CA PRO A 142 1.23 -8.00 29.71
C PRO A 142 1.76 -9.33 29.13
N GLU A 143 1.22 -9.75 28.00
CA GLU A 143 1.60 -10.99 27.27
C GLU A 143 3.04 -10.93 26.72
N ASN A 144 3.51 -9.73 26.35
CA ASN A 144 4.80 -9.51 25.71
C ASN A 144 5.91 -9.15 26.73
N ILE A 145 5.66 -9.40 28.03
CA ILE A 145 6.61 -9.15 29.13
C ILE A 145 6.79 -10.45 29.92
N MET A 146 7.88 -11.15 29.62
CA MET A 146 8.22 -12.44 30.23
C MET A 146 9.36 -12.32 31.25
N LEU A 147 9.44 -13.27 32.17
CA LEU A 147 10.55 -13.44 33.10
C LEU A 147 11.62 -14.35 32.48
N LEU A 148 12.89 -13.96 32.62
CA LEU A 148 14.03 -14.76 32.16
C LEU A 148 14.17 -16.05 32.97
N ASP A 149 14.13 -15.92 34.30
CA ASP A 149 14.11 -17.01 35.27
C ASP A 149 13.17 -16.64 36.42
N ARG A 150 12.29 -17.59 36.78
CA ARG A 150 11.28 -17.48 37.84
C ARG A 150 11.84 -17.80 39.22
N ASN A 151 12.93 -18.56 39.29
CA ASN A 151 13.54 -19.04 40.53
C ASN A 151 14.63 -18.08 41.07
N SER A 152 14.99 -17.06 40.30
CA SER A 152 15.94 -16.03 40.73
C SER A 152 15.39 -15.19 41.89
N PRO A 153 16.18 -14.90 42.95
CA PRO A 153 15.79 -14.00 44.03
C PRO A 153 15.59 -12.56 43.58
N LYS A 154 16.06 -12.19 42.37
CA LYS A 154 15.74 -10.94 41.69
C LYS A 154 15.28 -11.27 40.26
N PRO A 155 13.96 -11.46 40.04
CA PRO A 155 13.44 -11.83 38.73
C PRO A 155 13.68 -10.72 37.71
N ARG A 156 14.23 -11.09 36.55
CA ARG A 156 14.52 -10.16 35.45
C ARG A 156 13.50 -10.33 34.33
N ILE A 157 12.95 -9.22 33.83
CA ILE A 157 12.03 -9.24 32.70
C ILE A 157 12.78 -9.10 31.37
N LYS A 158 12.15 -9.64 30.31
CA LYS A 158 12.47 -9.43 28.90
C LYS A 158 11.20 -8.99 28.18
N ILE A 159 11.31 -7.88 27.44
CA ILE A 159 10.31 -7.46 26.45
C ILE A 159 10.49 -8.35 25.21
N ILE A 160 9.40 -8.92 24.72
CA ILE A 160 9.37 -9.90 23.62
C ILE A 160 8.39 -9.49 22.52
N ASP A 161 8.45 -10.22 21.40
CA ASP A 161 7.59 -10.11 20.20
C ASP A 161 7.61 -8.76 19.45
N PHE A 162 8.62 -8.63 18.58
CA PHE A 162 8.90 -7.41 17.80
C PHE A 162 8.19 -7.36 16.43
N GLY A 163 7.21 -8.23 16.17
CA GLY A 163 6.54 -8.33 14.86
C GLY A 163 5.88 -7.03 14.39
N LEU A 164 5.39 -6.20 15.32
CA LEU A 164 4.80 -4.89 15.05
C LEU A 164 5.78 -3.70 15.25
N ALA A 165 7.01 -3.95 15.70
CA ALA A 165 7.98 -2.90 15.97
C ALA A 165 8.44 -2.20 14.68
N HIS A 166 8.69 -0.89 14.76
CA HIS A 166 9.09 -0.04 13.65
C HIS A 166 10.12 1.00 14.11
N LYS A 167 11.00 1.41 13.18
CA LYS A 167 11.89 2.56 13.35
C LYS A 167 11.14 3.83 12.93
N ILE A 168 11.22 4.88 13.73
CA ILE A 168 10.52 6.15 13.53
C ILE A 168 11.46 7.12 12.81
N ASP A 169 11.19 7.38 11.53
CA ASP A 169 11.96 8.33 10.72
C ASP A 169 11.41 9.75 10.86
N THR A 170 12.27 10.72 11.19
CA THR A 170 11.91 12.15 11.29
C THR A 170 11.61 12.77 9.93
N GLY A 171 10.42 12.52 9.39
CA GLY A 171 9.95 13.06 8.11
C GLY A 171 8.77 12.33 7.46
N ASN A 172 8.48 11.09 7.88
CA ASN A 172 7.39 10.27 7.31
C ASN A 172 6.26 10.07 8.34
N GLU A 173 5.02 10.44 7.99
CA GLU A 173 3.85 10.13 8.82
C GLU A 173 3.50 8.62 8.71
N PHE A 174 3.95 7.82 9.67
CA PHE A 174 3.49 6.44 9.81
C PHE A 174 2.08 6.41 10.40
N LYS A 175 1.13 5.80 9.68
CA LYS A 175 -0.29 5.65 10.07
C LYS A 175 -0.75 4.24 9.74
N ASN A 176 -1.19 3.49 10.75
CA ASN A 176 -1.71 2.13 10.62
C ASN A 176 -2.56 1.77 11.85
N ILE A 177 -3.42 0.74 11.72
CA ILE A 177 -4.22 0.20 12.83
C ILE A 177 -3.71 -1.21 13.15
N PHE A 178 -2.94 -1.35 14.23
CA PHE A 178 -2.40 -2.61 14.74
C PHE A 178 -2.51 -2.67 16.28
N GLY A 179 -2.23 -3.84 16.87
CA GLY A 179 -2.20 -4.05 18.33
C GLY A 179 -3.51 -4.56 18.94
N THR A 180 -3.45 -5.02 20.19
CA THR A 180 -4.63 -5.46 20.96
C THR A 180 -5.46 -4.24 21.42
N PRO A 181 -6.76 -4.11 21.07
CA PRO A 181 -7.52 -2.86 21.21
C PRO A 181 -7.46 -2.16 22.56
N GLU A 182 -7.38 -2.88 23.69
CA GLU A 182 -7.40 -2.29 25.04
C GLU A 182 -6.06 -1.63 25.47
N PHE A 183 -4.96 -1.88 24.75
CA PHE A 183 -3.62 -1.31 25.02
C PHE A 183 -3.23 -0.20 24.03
N VAL A 184 -3.99 -0.07 22.95
CA VAL A 184 -3.68 0.79 21.80
C VAL A 184 -3.91 2.26 22.14
N ALA A 185 -3.00 3.14 21.69
CA ALA A 185 -3.05 4.57 21.95
C ALA A 185 -4.13 5.31 21.12
N PRO A 186 -4.67 6.44 21.59
CA PRO A 186 -5.73 7.18 20.89
C PRO A 186 -5.33 7.58 19.46
N GLU A 187 -4.07 7.92 19.23
CA GLU A 187 -3.56 8.25 17.89
C GLU A 187 -3.66 7.08 16.90
N ILE A 188 -3.51 5.83 17.34
CA ILE A 188 -3.67 4.62 16.51
C ILE A 188 -5.15 4.39 16.18
N VAL A 189 -6.05 4.59 17.16
CA VAL A 189 -7.50 4.47 16.97
C VAL A 189 -8.04 5.55 16.03
N ASN A 190 -7.55 6.79 16.17
CA ASN A 190 -7.99 7.94 15.39
C ASN A 190 -7.27 8.08 14.03
N TYR A 191 -6.31 7.21 13.71
CA TYR A 191 -5.50 7.26 12.48
C TYR A 191 -4.61 8.51 12.34
N GLU A 192 -4.12 9.01 13.47
CA GLU A 192 -3.17 10.12 13.60
C GLU A 192 -1.71 9.64 13.41
N PRO A 193 -0.71 10.53 13.20
CA PRO A 193 0.69 10.13 13.04
C PRO A 193 1.23 9.43 14.30
N LEU A 194 1.86 8.26 14.12
CA LEU A 194 2.39 7.44 15.21
C LEU A 194 3.83 7.80 15.56
N GLY A 195 4.19 7.66 16.84
CA GLY A 195 5.51 8.00 17.37
C GLY A 195 5.91 7.12 18.56
N LEU A 196 7.07 7.44 19.16
CA LEU A 196 7.59 6.75 20.36
C LEU A 196 6.65 6.90 21.56
N GLU A 197 5.87 7.98 21.57
CA GLU A 197 4.88 8.32 22.60
C GLU A 197 3.74 7.29 22.70
N SER A 198 3.47 6.51 21.64
CA SER A 198 2.44 5.46 21.66
C SER A 198 2.82 4.27 22.56
N ASP A 199 4.13 3.98 22.70
CA ASP A 199 4.61 3.02 23.69
C ASP A 199 4.38 3.54 25.12
N MET A 200 4.53 4.86 25.34
CA MET A 200 4.32 5.48 26.66
C MET A 200 2.86 5.37 27.14
N TRP A 201 1.89 5.47 26.23
CA TRP A 201 0.49 5.17 26.53
C TRP A 201 0.31 3.72 26.99
N SER A 202 0.90 2.77 26.26
CA SER A 202 0.84 1.34 26.57
C SER A 202 1.43 1.04 27.95
N ILE A 203 2.54 1.70 28.32
CA ILE A 203 3.12 1.66 29.67
C ILE A 203 2.16 2.22 30.72
N GLY A 204 1.41 3.28 30.42
CA GLY A 204 0.35 3.82 31.28
C GLY A 204 -0.75 2.79 31.55
N VAL A 205 -1.24 2.11 30.52
CA VAL A 205 -2.24 1.02 30.63
C VAL A 205 -1.68 -0.16 31.45
N ILE A 206 -0.47 -0.61 31.15
CA ILE A 206 0.22 -1.67 31.90
C ILE A 206 0.36 -1.29 33.38
N THR A 207 0.69 -0.02 33.68
CA THR A 207 0.85 0.47 35.06
C THR A 207 -0.49 0.53 35.79
N TYR A 208 -1.57 1.00 35.13
CA TYR A 208 -2.91 0.99 35.70
C TYR A 208 -3.33 -0.44 36.08
N ILE A 209 -3.14 -1.41 35.17
CA ILE A 209 -3.44 -2.84 35.42
C ILE A 209 -2.57 -3.40 36.55
N LEU A 210 -1.28 -3.05 36.60
CA LEU A 210 -0.32 -3.51 37.61
C LEU A 210 -0.74 -3.11 39.04
N LEU A 211 -1.41 -1.98 39.21
CA LEU A 211 -1.83 -1.45 40.52
C LEU A 211 -3.29 -1.76 40.89
N SER A 212 -4.17 -1.96 39.91
CA SER A 212 -5.62 -2.15 40.14
C SER A 212 -6.13 -3.58 39.90
N GLY A 213 -5.52 -4.34 38.98
CA GLY A 213 -6.16 -5.51 38.40
C GLY A 213 -7.39 -5.17 37.54
N ALA A 214 -7.45 -3.98 36.95
CA ALA A 214 -8.48 -3.58 35.99
C ALA A 214 -7.82 -2.99 34.73
N SER A 215 -8.50 -3.11 33.58
CA SER A 215 -8.07 -2.43 32.35
C SER A 215 -8.81 -1.10 32.26
N PRO A 216 -8.12 0.05 32.10
CA PRO A 216 -8.71 1.38 32.26
C PRO A 216 -9.77 1.74 31.21
N PHE A 217 -9.75 1.08 30.05
CA PHE A 217 -10.65 1.42 28.93
C PHE A 217 -11.55 0.26 28.47
N LEU A 218 -11.47 -0.92 29.10
CA LEU A 218 -12.16 -2.12 28.62
C LEU A 218 -13.67 -2.05 28.84
N GLY A 219 -14.41 -1.70 27.79
CA GLY A 219 -15.87 -1.80 27.73
C GLY A 219 -16.36 -3.23 27.50
N GLU A 220 -17.68 -3.44 27.58
CA GLU A 220 -18.32 -4.73 27.26
C GLU A 220 -18.19 -5.09 25.78
N THR A 221 -18.11 -4.08 24.91
CA THR A 221 -17.91 -4.25 23.47
C THR A 221 -16.58 -3.69 22.97
N LYS A 222 -16.12 -4.17 21.81
CA LYS A 222 -14.93 -3.61 21.14
C LYS A 222 -15.14 -2.14 20.75
N GLN A 223 -16.35 -1.78 20.33
CA GLN A 223 -16.73 -0.41 19.97
C GLN A 223 -16.64 0.52 21.17
N GLU A 224 -17.15 0.10 22.32
CA GLU A 224 -17.08 0.82 23.58
C GLU A 224 -15.63 0.95 24.09
N THR A 225 -14.83 -0.12 24.01
CA THR A 225 -13.39 -0.07 24.36
C THR A 225 -12.66 0.99 23.53
N LEU A 226 -12.91 1.04 22.21
CA LEU A 226 -12.32 2.05 21.33
C LEU A 226 -12.85 3.45 21.62
N ALA A 227 -14.15 3.59 21.95
CA ALA A 227 -14.73 4.87 22.33
C ALA A 227 -14.11 5.43 23.63
N ASN A 228 -13.91 4.58 24.64
CA ASN A 228 -13.27 4.94 25.90
C ASN A 228 -11.82 5.40 25.68
N ILE A 229 -11.07 4.74 24.79
CA ILE A 229 -9.70 5.15 24.40
C ILE A 229 -9.72 6.51 23.67
N SER A 230 -10.55 6.67 22.64
CA SER A 230 -10.64 7.93 21.88
C SER A 230 -11.13 9.11 22.75
N ALA A 231 -11.93 8.85 23.78
CA ALA A 231 -12.36 9.84 24.78
C ALA A 231 -11.34 10.05 25.91
N VAL A 232 -10.40 9.12 26.12
CA VAL A 232 -9.58 9.00 27.34
C VAL A 232 -10.46 8.95 28.60
N SER A 233 -11.53 8.14 28.52
CA SER A 233 -12.47 7.92 29.61
C SER A 233 -11.99 6.76 30.47
N TYR A 234 -11.40 7.10 31.62
CA TYR A 234 -11.03 6.18 32.70
C TYR A 234 -11.08 6.95 34.03
N GLU A 235 -11.29 6.24 35.13
CA GLU A 235 -11.31 6.82 36.48
C GLU A 235 -10.45 6.00 37.45
N PHE A 236 -10.06 6.63 38.56
CA PHE A 236 -9.38 5.96 39.68
C PHE A 236 -10.42 5.60 40.75
N GLU A 237 -11.29 4.63 40.47
CA GLU A 237 -12.36 4.29 41.42
C GLU A 237 -11.76 3.82 42.76
N ASP A 238 -12.33 4.29 43.87
CA ASP A 238 -11.84 4.00 45.22
C ASP A 238 -11.80 2.49 45.54
N GLU A 239 -12.66 1.70 44.89
CA GLU A 239 -12.69 0.24 45.03
C GLU A 239 -11.45 -0.47 44.45
N PHE A 240 -10.61 0.24 43.67
CA PHE A 240 -9.31 -0.25 43.19
C PHE A 240 -8.13 0.55 43.75
N PHE A 241 -8.27 1.87 43.93
CA PHE A 241 -7.16 2.81 44.18
C PHE A 241 -7.17 3.48 45.56
N SER A 242 -7.99 3.02 46.51
CA SER A 242 -8.04 3.54 47.89
C SER A 242 -6.74 3.34 48.68
N SER A 243 -5.95 2.30 48.38
CA SER A 243 -4.63 2.04 48.98
C SER A 243 -3.44 2.47 48.11
N THR A 244 -3.70 3.12 46.98
CA THR A 244 -2.67 3.51 46.00
C THR A 244 -2.25 4.97 46.20
N SER A 245 -0.93 5.21 46.19
CA SER A 245 -0.33 6.52 46.43
C SER A 245 -0.69 7.54 45.34
N ASP A 246 -0.79 8.81 45.72
CA ASP A 246 -1.05 9.91 44.77
C ASP A 246 0.08 10.05 43.74
N LEU A 247 1.31 9.66 44.09
CA LEU A 247 2.45 9.62 43.17
C LEU A 247 2.28 8.56 42.06
N ALA A 248 1.62 7.45 42.35
CA ALA A 248 1.30 6.42 41.36
C ALA A 248 0.16 6.89 40.44
N LYS A 249 -0.86 7.55 41.01
CA LYS A 249 -1.98 8.16 40.25
C LYS A 249 -1.46 9.24 39.30
N ASP A 250 -0.61 10.15 39.78
CA ASP A 250 0.07 11.20 38.99
C ASP A 250 0.91 10.60 37.85
N PHE A 251 1.68 9.52 38.12
CA PHE A 251 2.45 8.83 37.09
C PHE A 251 1.56 8.28 35.95
N ILE A 252 0.43 7.65 36.29
CA ILE A 252 -0.54 7.15 35.30
C ILE A 252 -1.18 8.31 34.53
N GLN A 253 -1.62 9.37 35.23
CA GLN A 253 -2.25 10.55 34.61
C GLN A 253 -1.38 11.21 33.55
N ARG A 254 -0.06 11.27 33.79
CA ARG A 254 0.91 11.86 32.84
C ARG A 254 1.23 10.95 31.64
N LEU A 255 0.92 9.66 31.70
CA LEU A 255 1.06 8.71 30.58
C LEU A 255 -0.24 8.56 29.78
N LEU A 256 -1.40 8.55 30.44
CA LEU A 256 -2.72 8.45 29.80
C LEU A 256 -3.23 9.83 29.34
N VAL A 257 -2.41 10.52 28.53
CA VAL A 257 -2.72 11.83 27.94
C VAL A 257 -3.05 11.66 26.45
N LYS A 258 -4.17 12.25 26.01
CA LYS A 258 -4.65 12.16 24.62
C LYS A 258 -3.64 12.72 23.61
N ASP A 259 -3.12 13.91 23.87
CA ASP A 259 -2.17 14.62 23.02
C ASP A 259 -0.75 14.04 23.22
N PRO A 260 -0.15 13.35 22.22
CA PRO A 260 1.16 12.73 22.38
C PRO A 260 2.25 13.73 22.79
N LYS A 261 2.17 14.99 22.33
CA LYS A 261 3.17 16.03 22.64
C LYS A 261 3.15 16.52 24.09
N LYS A 262 2.09 16.18 24.83
CA LYS A 262 1.94 16.47 26.27
C LYS A 262 2.12 15.23 27.14
N ARG A 263 2.23 14.05 26.52
CA ARG A 263 2.43 12.78 27.20
C ARG A 263 3.86 12.72 27.76
N MET A 264 4.00 12.20 28.97
CA MET A 264 5.30 12.12 29.65
C MET A 264 6.28 11.25 28.86
N THR A 265 7.49 11.76 28.64
CA THR A 265 8.52 11.03 27.89
C THR A 265 9.11 9.89 28.72
N ILE A 266 9.87 9.01 28.07
CA ILE A 266 10.56 7.91 28.76
C ILE A 266 11.61 8.41 29.78
N ALA A 267 12.30 9.52 29.47
CA ALA A 267 13.28 10.15 30.35
C ALA A 267 12.60 10.78 31.58
N ASP A 268 11.50 11.49 31.37
CA ASP A 268 10.69 12.05 32.45
C ASP A 268 10.15 10.93 33.36
N SER A 269 9.66 9.85 32.77
CA SER A 269 9.13 8.67 33.48
C SER A 269 10.18 8.02 34.39
N LEU A 270 11.42 7.86 33.92
CA LEU A 270 12.54 7.36 34.72
C LEU A 270 12.95 8.31 35.85
N SER A 271 12.67 9.61 35.70
CA SER A 271 12.94 10.64 36.72
C SER A 271 11.78 10.86 37.71
N HIS A 272 10.61 10.28 37.45
CA HIS A 272 9.37 10.55 38.19
C HIS A 272 9.50 10.16 39.67
N PRO A 273 9.01 10.97 40.64
CA PRO A 273 9.16 10.70 42.07
C PRO A 273 8.70 9.30 42.52
N TRP A 274 7.66 8.75 41.88
CA TRP A 274 7.20 7.39 42.16
C TRP A 274 8.25 6.30 41.83
N ILE A 275 8.87 6.43 40.65
CA ILE A 275 9.95 5.55 40.17
C ILE A 275 11.23 5.82 40.97
N LYS A 276 11.66 7.07 41.04
CA LYS A 276 12.88 7.54 41.70
C LYS A 276 12.53 8.57 42.80
N PRO A 277 12.23 8.12 44.03
CA PRO A 277 11.91 8.99 45.16
C PRO A 277 13.00 10.03 45.39
N LYS A 278 12.57 11.27 45.66
CA LYS A 278 13.47 12.41 45.93
C LYS A 278 13.80 12.57 47.42
N ASP A 279 12.97 11.99 48.29
CA ASP A 279 13.13 12.04 49.74
C ASP A 279 12.68 10.73 50.42
N THR A 280 12.95 10.64 51.73
CA THR A 280 12.63 9.46 52.56
C THR A 280 11.13 9.27 52.76
N GLN A 281 10.31 10.32 52.74
CA GLN A 281 8.86 10.23 52.95
C GLN A 281 8.17 9.59 51.75
N GLN A 282 8.55 9.98 50.53
CA GLN A 282 8.11 9.37 49.28
C GLN A 282 8.50 7.88 49.22
N ALA A 283 9.72 7.54 49.64
CA ALA A 283 10.18 6.15 49.72
C ALA A 283 9.40 5.32 50.75
N LEU A 284 9.03 5.91 51.90
CA LEU A 284 8.21 5.25 52.93
C LEU A 284 6.74 5.09 52.49
N SER A 285 6.16 6.10 51.83
CA SER A 285 4.80 6.03 51.27
C SER A 285 4.67 4.87 50.27
N ARG A 286 5.64 4.71 49.38
CA ARG A 286 5.70 3.59 48.42
C ARG A 286 5.85 2.22 49.10
N LYS A 287 6.52 2.14 50.25
CA LYS A 287 6.65 0.91 51.06
C LYS A 287 5.38 0.56 51.83
N ALA A 288 4.61 1.55 52.25
CA ALA A 288 3.36 1.36 52.99
C ALA A 288 2.16 1.06 52.08
N SER A 289 2.23 1.44 50.80
CA SER A 289 1.14 1.29 49.83
C SER A 289 1.12 -0.12 49.22
N ALA A 290 -0.01 -0.80 49.37
CA ALA A 290 -0.23 -2.17 48.89
C ALA A 290 -1.17 -2.19 47.68
N VAL A 291 -0.79 -2.96 46.65
CA VAL A 291 -1.60 -3.24 45.46
C VAL A 291 -2.80 -4.12 45.84
N ASN A 292 -3.96 -3.89 45.21
CA ASN A 292 -5.15 -4.72 45.43
C ASN A 292 -4.97 -6.13 44.82
N MET A 293 -4.34 -7.01 45.58
CA MET A 293 -3.96 -8.35 45.13
C MET A 293 -5.17 -9.27 44.90
N GLU A 294 -6.32 -9.04 45.55
CA GLU A 294 -7.53 -9.84 45.28
C GLU A 294 -8.05 -9.58 43.87
N LYS A 295 -8.11 -8.30 43.46
CA LYS A 295 -8.52 -7.93 42.11
C LYS A 295 -7.42 -8.18 41.07
N PHE A 296 -6.14 -8.03 41.41
CA PHE A 296 -5.03 -8.43 40.53
C PHE A 296 -5.02 -9.95 40.27
N LYS A 297 -5.27 -10.77 41.29
CA LYS A 297 -5.52 -12.21 41.13
C LYS A 297 -6.74 -12.47 40.28
N LYS A 298 -7.86 -11.76 40.50
CA LYS A 298 -9.02 -11.83 39.60
C LYS A 298 -8.71 -11.35 38.19
N PHE A 299 -7.74 -10.47 37.94
CA PHE A 299 -7.32 -10.04 36.61
C PHE A 299 -6.48 -11.09 35.90
N ALA A 300 -5.40 -11.57 36.52
CA ALA A 300 -4.57 -12.62 35.97
C ALA A 300 -5.39 -13.91 35.79
N ALA A 301 -6.26 -14.24 36.75
CA ALA A 301 -7.28 -15.26 36.58
C ALA A 301 -8.21 -14.90 35.42
N ARG A 302 -8.85 -13.72 35.37
CA ARG A 302 -9.70 -13.24 34.24
C ARG A 302 -8.98 -13.23 32.89
N ARG A 303 -7.65 -13.22 32.84
CA ARG A 303 -6.80 -13.26 31.65
C ARG A 303 -6.53 -14.70 31.20
N LYS A 304 -6.10 -15.57 32.12
CA LYS A 304 -6.10 -17.03 31.93
C LYS A 304 -7.50 -17.58 31.63
N TRP A 305 -8.54 -16.84 32.03
CA TRP A 305 -9.96 -17.04 31.79
C TRP A 305 -10.37 -16.32 30.47
N LYS A 306 -9.80 -15.20 30.03
CA LYS A 306 -9.86 -14.74 28.60
C LYS A 306 -9.40 -15.88 27.66
N GLN A 307 -8.58 -16.81 28.17
CA GLN A 307 -8.14 -18.06 27.52
C GLN A 307 -8.92 -19.34 27.96
N SER A 308 -9.56 -19.39 29.15
CA SER A 308 -10.25 -20.59 29.74
C SER A 308 -11.75 -20.42 30.12
N VAL A 309 -12.35 -19.22 29.93
CA VAL A 309 -13.75 -18.82 30.25
C VAL A 309 -14.72 -19.71 29.50
N ARG A 310 -14.39 -19.99 28.23
CA ARG A 310 -15.19 -20.84 27.35
C ARG A 310 -15.50 -22.18 28.00
N LEU A 311 -14.56 -22.70 28.81
CA LEU A 311 -14.73 -23.90 29.61
C LEU A 311 -15.54 -23.67 30.90
N ILE A 312 -15.17 -22.68 31.74
CA ILE A 312 -15.65 -22.64 33.13
C ILE A 312 -16.96 -21.84 33.31
N SER A 313 -17.27 -20.91 32.41
CA SER A 313 -18.59 -20.26 32.32
C SER A 313 -19.71 -21.30 32.12
N LEU A 314 -19.40 -22.39 31.42
CA LEU A 314 -20.27 -23.56 31.24
C LEU A 314 -20.57 -24.26 32.58
N CYS A 315 -19.51 -24.54 33.37
CA CYS A 315 -19.60 -25.31 34.62
C CYS A 315 -20.38 -24.58 35.73
N GLN A 316 -20.21 -23.27 35.88
CA GLN A 316 -20.94 -22.52 36.91
C GLN A 316 -22.42 -22.31 36.59
N ARG A 317 -22.80 -22.27 35.30
CA ARG A 317 -24.22 -22.26 34.88
C ARG A 317 -24.90 -23.62 35.06
N LEU A 318 -24.19 -24.73 34.84
CA LEU A 318 -24.66 -26.08 35.17
C LEU A 318 -25.01 -26.23 36.66
N SER A 319 -24.13 -25.77 37.55
CA SER A 319 -24.33 -25.85 39.01
C SER A 319 -25.57 -25.08 39.48
N ARG A 320 -25.79 -23.84 39.00
CA ARG A 320 -26.99 -23.05 39.34
C ARG A 320 -28.27 -23.59 38.69
N SER A 321 -28.19 -24.15 37.48
CA SER A 321 -29.35 -24.74 36.78
C SER A 321 -29.88 -26.00 37.45
N PHE A 322 -29.03 -26.80 38.12
CA PHE A 322 -29.47 -28.01 38.81
C PHE A 322 -30.26 -27.72 40.09
N LEU A 323 -29.88 -26.68 40.83
CA LEU A 323 -30.59 -26.25 42.04
C LEU A 323 -31.93 -25.57 41.75
N SER A 324 -32.12 -25.00 40.55
CA SER A 324 -33.36 -24.33 40.13
C SER A 324 -34.46 -25.27 39.63
N ARG A 325 -34.20 -26.57 39.43
CA ARG A 325 -35.19 -27.50 38.84
C ARG A 325 -36.07 -28.25 39.86
N SER A 326 -35.98 -27.90 41.15
CA SER A 326 -36.68 -28.62 42.22
C SER A 326 -37.99 -27.98 42.70
N ASN A 327 -38.37 -26.77 42.26
CA ASN A 327 -39.66 -26.15 42.58
C ASN A 327 -40.21 -25.30 41.42
N MET A 328 -41.53 -25.34 41.22
CA MET A 328 -42.23 -24.79 40.05
C MET A 328 -43.40 -23.90 40.49
N SER A 329 -43.41 -22.62 40.11
CA SER A 329 -44.65 -21.84 39.97
C SER A 329 -44.45 -20.51 39.22
N ILE A 330 -45.37 -20.27 38.29
CA ILE A 330 -45.62 -19.09 37.46
C ILE A 330 -45.43 -17.73 38.17
N ALA A 331 -44.66 -16.83 37.56
CA ALA A 331 -44.88 -15.38 37.60
C ALA A 331 -44.33 -14.74 36.31
N ARG A 332 -45.04 -13.76 35.73
CA ARG A 332 -44.60 -13.03 34.53
C ARG A 332 -43.71 -11.85 34.92
N SER A 333 -42.53 -11.73 34.30
CA SER A 333 -41.74 -10.50 34.29
C SER A 333 -40.94 -10.40 32.98
N ASP A 334 -41.55 -9.74 32.00
CA ASP A 334 -41.06 -8.84 30.94
C ASP A 334 -39.57 -8.76 30.50
N ASP A 335 -38.74 -9.79 30.69
CA ASP A 335 -37.45 -9.90 29.98
C ASP A 335 -37.67 -10.47 28.57
N THR A 336 -37.78 -9.57 27.58
CA THR A 336 -37.78 -9.93 26.15
C THR A 336 -36.37 -10.32 25.69
N LEU A 337 -35.90 -11.49 26.14
CA LEU A 337 -34.74 -12.19 25.60
C LEU A 337 -35.18 -13.12 24.48
N ASP A 338 -34.80 -12.79 23.24
CA ASP A 338 -35.14 -13.55 22.03
C ASP A 338 -34.74 -15.03 22.11
N GLU A 339 -35.75 -15.90 22.14
CA GLU A 339 -35.81 -17.31 21.67
C GLU A 339 -34.45 -18.01 21.42
N GLU A 340 -33.67 -18.22 22.48
CA GLU A 340 -32.31 -18.75 22.37
C GLU A 340 -32.24 -20.28 22.14
N ASP A 341 -31.17 -20.72 21.47
CA ASP A 341 -30.75 -22.12 21.42
C ASP A 341 -30.78 -22.81 22.78
N SER A 342 -31.26 -24.06 22.81
CA SER A 342 -31.17 -24.92 23.99
C SER A 342 -29.77 -24.91 24.59
N PHE A 343 -29.67 -24.75 25.91
CA PHE A 343 -28.39 -24.73 26.64
C PHE A 343 -27.50 -25.95 26.31
N VAL A 344 -28.11 -27.11 26.07
CA VAL A 344 -27.42 -28.32 25.63
C VAL A 344 -26.81 -28.14 24.24
N MET A 345 -27.55 -27.58 23.28
CA MET A 345 -27.04 -27.33 21.93
C MET A 345 -25.90 -26.31 21.96
N LYS A 346 -26.00 -25.24 22.77
CA LYS A 346 -24.89 -24.30 22.99
C LYS A 346 -23.64 -25.02 23.54
N ALA A 347 -23.79 -25.89 24.53
CA ALA A 347 -22.68 -26.66 25.10
C ALA A 347 -22.06 -27.64 24.08
N ILE A 348 -22.86 -28.29 23.23
CA ILE A 348 -22.37 -29.15 22.14
C ILE A 348 -21.59 -28.33 21.10
N ILE A 349 -22.13 -27.19 20.66
CA ILE A 349 -21.45 -26.28 19.72
C ILE A 349 -20.09 -25.82 20.28
N HIS A 350 -20.04 -25.44 21.55
CA HIS A 350 -18.78 -25.05 22.19
C HIS A 350 -17.78 -26.20 22.27
N ALA A 351 -18.22 -27.40 22.69
CA ALA A 351 -17.32 -28.56 22.74
C ALA A 351 -16.75 -28.92 21.36
N ILE A 352 -17.56 -28.81 20.29
CA ILE A 352 -17.13 -29.03 18.90
C ILE A 352 -16.12 -27.96 18.45
N ASN A 353 -16.42 -26.68 18.67
CA ASN A 353 -15.58 -25.55 18.24
C ASN A 353 -14.21 -25.51 18.96
N ASP A 354 -14.16 -25.94 20.22
CA ASP A 354 -12.95 -25.94 21.05
C ASP A 354 -12.24 -27.33 21.09
N ASP A 355 -12.55 -28.26 20.16
CA ASP A 355 -11.95 -29.62 20.03
C ASP A 355 -11.96 -30.46 21.34
N ASN A 356 -13.01 -30.31 22.15
CA ASN A 356 -13.11 -30.98 23.45
C ASN A 356 -13.81 -32.35 23.35
N VAL A 357 -13.16 -33.32 22.69
CA VAL A 357 -13.74 -34.67 22.45
C VAL A 357 -14.15 -35.37 23.77
N PRO A 358 -13.34 -35.37 24.85
CA PRO A 358 -13.75 -35.97 26.12
C PRO A 358 -14.94 -35.25 26.76
N GLY A 359 -14.99 -33.92 26.66
CA GLY A 359 -16.10 -33.09 27.14
C GLY A 359 -17.40 -33.38 26.39
N LEU A 360 -17.37 -33.48 25.06
CA LEU A 360 -18.54 -33.88 24.28
C LEU A 360 -18.97 -35.32 24.59
N GLN A 361 -18.02 -36.24 24.76
CA GLN A 361 -18.31 -37.64 25.10
C GLN A 361 -19.00 -37.76 26.47
N HIS A 362 -18.56 -37.00 27.47
CA HIS A 362 -19.17 -36.93 28.80
C HIS A 362 -20.53 -36.23 28.78
N LEU A 363 -20.66 -35.12 28.05
CA LEU A 363 -21.92 -34.39 27.88
C LEU A 363 -22.98 -35.27 27.23
N LEU A 364 -22.69 -35.89 26.09
CA LEU A 364 -23.60 -36.84 25.44
C LEU A 364 -23.79 -38.12 26.27
N GLY A 365 -22.80 -38.52 27.08
CA GLY A 365 -22.89 -39.68 27.97
C GLY A 365 -23.87 -39.49 29.14
N SER A 366 -23.93 -38.28 29.69
CA SER A 366 -24.88 -37.91 30.75
C SER A 366 -26.28 -37.56 30.24
N LEU A 367 -26.41 -37.23 28.95
CA LEU A 367 -27.67 -36.85 28.30
C LEU A 367 -28.26 -37.99 27.46
N ALA A 368 -28.64 -39.09 28.11
CA ALA A 368 -29.12 -40.32 27.45
C ALA A 368 -30.33 -40.15 26.49
N ASN A 369 -31.14 -39.10 26.67
CA ASN A 369 -32.35 -38.83 25.87
C ASN A 369 -32.20 -37.58 24.95
N TYR A 370 -30.98 -37.09 24.69
CA TYR A 370 -30.79 -35.95 23.79
C TYR A 370 -30.64 -36.40 22.33
N ASP A 371 -31.46 -35.85 21.44
CA ASP A 371 -31.35 -36.10 20.00
C ASP A 371 -30.16 -35.32 19.40
N VAL A 372 -29.11 -36.06 19.04
CA VAL A 372 -27.89 -35.53 18.42
C VAL A 372 -28.10 -34.98 17.00
N ASN A 373 -29.28 -35.17 16.41
CA ASN A 373 -29.66 -34.60 15.12
C ASN A 373 -30.40 -33.26 15.26
N GLN A 374 -30.78 -32.85 16.47
CA GLN A 374 -31.51 -31.61 16.70
C GLN A 374 -30.67 -30.41 16.21
N PRO A 375 -31.18 -29.61 15.25
CA PRO A 375 -30.46 -28.44 14.78
C PRO A 375 -30.50 -27.28 15.79
N ASN A 376 -29.53 -26.37 15.67
CA ASN A 376 -29.57 -25.06 16.32
C ASN A 376 -30.63 -24.14 15.68
N LYS A 377 -30.80 -22.91 16.20
CA LYS A 377 -31.71 -21.87 15.69
C LYS A 377 -31.44 -21.45 14.24
N HIS A 378 -30.20 -21.58 13.79
CA HIS A 378 -29.81 -21.34 12.40
C HIS A 378 -30.20 -22.52 11.49
N GLY A 379 -30.64 -23.63 12.09
CA GLY A 379 -31.07 -24.85 11.42
C GLY A 379 -29.94 -25.82 11.14
N THR A 380 -28.80 -25.72 11.81
CA THR A 380 -27.60 -26.53 11.57
C THR A 380 -27.44 -27.63 12.64
N PRO A 381 -27.50 -28.93 12.27
CA PRO A 381 -27.21 -30.05 13.18
C PRO A 381 -25.75 -30.08 13.67
N PRO A 382 -25.47 -30.65 14.87
CA PRO A 382 -24.12 -30.76 15.44
C PRO A 382 -23.09 -31.37 14.48
N LEU A 383 -23.47 -32.40 13.72
CA LEU A 383 -22.58 -33.09 12.79
C LEU A 383 -22.02 -32.16 11.71
N LEU A 384 -22.83 -31.22 11.21
CA LEU A 384 -22.40 -30.27 10.18
C LEU A 384 -21.42 -29.24 10.72
N ILE A 385 -21.59 -28.85 11.98
CA ILE A 385 -20.68 -27.95 12.70
C ILE A 385 -19.33 -28.66 12.89
N ALA A 386 -19.33 -29.93 13.33
CA ALA A 386 -18.10 -30.73 13.46
C ALA A 386 -17.38 -30.94 12.12
N ALA A 387 -18.12 -31.10 11.01
CA ALA A 387 -17.54 -31.13 9.66
C ALA A 387 -16.92 -29.78 9.27
N GLY A 388 -17.58 -28.66 9.61
CA GLY A 388 -17.08 -27.30 9.42
C GLY A 388 -15.83 -26.96 10.24
N CYS A 389 -15.65 -27.59 11.41
CA CYS A 389 -14.44 -27.47 12.24
C CYS A 389 -13.31 -28.44 11.82
N GLY A 390 -13.58 -29.36 10.89
CA GLY A 390 -12.59 -30.34 10.40
C GLY A 390 -12.33 -31.52 11.35
N ASN A 391 -13.16 -31.71 12.38
CA ASN A 391 -12.84 -32.60 13.49
C ASN A 391 -13.40 -34.01 13.30
N ILE A 392 -12.53 -34.92 12.86
CA ILE A 392 -12.88 -36.32 12.56
C ILE A 392 -13.30 -37.09 13.82
N GLN A 393 -12.66 -36.85 14.97
CA GLN A 393 -12.99 -37.54 16.22
C GLN A 393 -14.38 -37.15 16.74
N MET A 394 -14.74 -35.87 16.62
CA MET A 394 -16.10 -35.39 16.93
C MET A 394 -17.15 -35.98 15.99
N LEU A 395 -16.85 -36.04 14.68
CA LEU A 395 -17.75 -36.66 13.70
C LEU A 395 -17.97 -38.15 14.03
N GLU A 396 -16.91 -38.90 14.32
CA GLU A 396 -17.03 -40.31 14.69
C GLU A 396 -17.81 -40.50 16.00
N LEU A 397 -17.58 -39.67 17.01
CA LEU A 397 -18.34 -39.67 18.26
C LEU A 397 -19.83 -39.38 18.03
N LEU A 398 -20.16 -38.35 17.25
CA LEU A 398 -21.55 -37.97 16.93
C LEU A 398 -22.26 -39.08 16.13
N ILE A 399 -21.62 -39.64 15.10
CA ILE A 399 -22.15 -40.76 14.32
C ILE A 399 -22.37 -41.99 15.23
N LYS A 400 -21.43 -42.29 16.13
CA LYS A 400 -21.57 -43.37 17.13
C LYS A 400 -22.73 -43.14 18.12
N ARG A 401 -23.17 -41.89 18.30
CA ARG A 401 -24.37 -41.54 19.09
C ARG A 401 -25.66 -41.41 18.25
N GLY A 402 -25.63 -41.77 16.97
CA GLY A 402 -26.82 -41.79 16.10
C GLY A 402 -27.02 -40.54 15.25
N ALA A 403 -25.99 -39.71 15.05
CA ALA A 403 -26.07 -38.61 14.09
C ALA A 403 -26.09 -39.14 12.64
N HIS A 404 -27.06 -38.72 11.85
CA HIS A 404 -27.24 -39.16 10.46
C HIS A 404 -26.24 -38.44 9.52
N ILE A 405 -25.58 -39.19 8.62
CA ILE A 405 -24.49 -38.68 7.76
C ILE A 405 -24.99 -37.81 6.59
N ASP A 406 -26.28 -37.93 6.27
CA ASP A 406 -27.00 -37.30 5.18
C ASP A 406 -27.84 -36.10 5.63
N VAL A 407 -27.73 -35.67 6.90
CA VAL A 407 -28.39 -34.44 7.36
C VAL A 407 -27.98 -33.22 6.54
N GLN A 408 -28.94 -32.33 6.37
CA GLN A 408 -28.76 -31.01 5.78
C GLN A 408 -29.21 -29.96 6.79
N ASP A 409 -28.62 -28.77 6.73
CA ASP A 409 -29.12 -27.65 7.50
C ASP A 409 -30.37 -27.00 6.86
N LYS A 410 -30.91 -25.96 7.50
CA LYS A 410 -32.00 -25.14 6.96
C LYS A 410 -31.67 -24.45 5.63
N ALA A 411 -30.40 -24.34 5.24
CA ALA A 411 -30.00 -23.89 3.91
C ALA A 411 -29.94 -25.05 2.89
N GLY A 412 -29.98 -26.32 3.29
CA GLY A 412 -29.82 -27.48 2.41
C GLY A 412 -28.36 -27.95 2.27
N SER A 413 -27.42 -27.34 3.00
CA SER A 413 -26.00 -27.70 2.96
C SER A 413 -25.74 -28.95 3.81
N ASN A 414 -24.92 -29.87 3.32
CA ASN A 414 -24.54 -31.12 4.00
C ASN A 414 -23.12 -31.07 4.61
N ALA A 415 -22.65 -32.18 5.18
CA ALA A 415 -21.34 -32.23 5.86
C ALA A 415 -20.16 -31.93 4.91
N LEU A 416 -20.24 -32.39 3.65
CA LEU A 416 -19.21 -32.11 2.65
C LEU A 416 -19.17 -30.62 2.28
N TYR A 417 -20.31 -29.95 2.15
CA TYR A 417 -20.35 -28.50 1.95
C TYR A 417 -19.62 -27.76 3.08
N TRP A 418 -19.92 -28.11 4.35
CA TRP A 418 -19.33 -27.44 5.51
C TRP A 418 -17.82 -27.68 5.65
N ALA A 419 -17.35 -28.91 5.40
CA ALA A 419 -15.92 -29.23 5.37
C ALA A 419 -15.20 -28.56 4.18
N SER A 420 -15.81 -28.53 3.00
CA SER A 420 -15.29 -27.87 1.80
C SER A 420 -15.16 -26.37 1.95
N ARG A 421 -16.12 -25.73 2.62
CA ARG A 421 -16.12 -24.27 2.90
C ARG A 421 -14.89 -23.82 3.69
N HIS A 422 -14.39 -24.68 4.59
CA HIS A 422 -13.27 -24.36 5.48
C HIS A 422 -11.93 -24.99 5.06
N GLY A 423 -11.95 -25.92 4.09
CA GLY A 423 -10.76 -26.51 3.49
C GLY A 423 -10.30 -27.84 4.13
N HIS A 424 -11.20 -28.58 4.77
CA HIS A 424 -10.84 -29.75 5.58
C HIS A 424 -10.80 -31.06 4.78
N VAL A 425 -9.71 -31.29 4.04
CA VAL A 425 -9.54 -32.44 3.12
C VAL A 425 -9.63 -33.80 3.81
N GLU A 426 -8.97 -33.99 4.96
CA GLU A 426 -9.05 -35.27 5.70
C GLU A 426 -10.46 -35.57 6.21
N THR A 427 -11.22 -34.52 6.54
CA THR A 427 -12.64 -34.63 6.90
C THR A 427 -13.48 -35.07 5.70
N LEU A 428 -13.21 -34.53 4.50
CA LEU A 428 -13.87 -34.99 3.27
C LEU A 428 -13.57 -36.47 2.98
N LYS A 429 -12.32 -36.92 3.19
CA LYS A 429 -11.95 -38.35 3.05
C LYS A 429 -12.75 -39.23 4.01
N PHE A 430 -12.86 -38.84 5.28
CA PHE A 430 -13.68 -39.55 6.26
C PHE A 430 -15.16 -39.56 5.88
N LEU A 431 -15.74 -38.42 5.50
CA LEU A 431 -17.14 -38.31 5.10
C LEU A 431 -17.45 -39.15 3.85
N HIS A 432 -16.53 -39.20 2.88
CA HIS A 432 -16.64 -40.07 1.71
C HIS A 432 -16.58 -41.56 2.09
N GLN A 433 -15.68 -41.98 2.98
CA GLN A 433 -15.65 -43.35 3.51
C GLN A 433 -16.96 -43.73 4.23
N LYS A 434 -17.60 -42.77 4.92
CA LYS A 434 -18.94 -42.94 5.53
C LYS A 434 -20.11 -42.78 4.54
N ARG A 435 -19.84 -42.69 3.23
CA ARG A 435 -20.82 -42.55 2.13
C ARG A 435 -21.72 -41.31 2.22
N CYS A 436 -21.19 -40.17 2.68
CA CYS A 436 -21.90 -38.89 2.63
C CYS A 436 -22.18 -38.51 1.15
N PRO A 437 -23.41 -38.09 0.78
CA PRO A 437 -23.76 -37.76 -0.61
C PRO A 437 -22.97 -36.56 -1.17
N LEU A 438 -22.31 -36.73 -2.32
CA LEU A 438 -21.37 -35.73 -2.87
C LEU A 438 -22.05 -34.45 -3.38
N ASP A 439 -22.95 -34.60 -4.35
CA ASP A 439 -23.43 -33.50 -5.21
C ASP A 439 -24.76 -32.90 -4.73
N ILE A 440 -24.90 -32.73 -3.40
CA ILE A 440 -26.05 -32.06 -2.79
C ILE A 440 -25.99 -30.56 -3.08
N LYS A 441 -27.10 -30.02 -3.60
CA LYS A 441 -27.33 -28.59 -3.76
C LYS A 441 -28.01 -28.02 -2.53
N ASP A 442 -27.53 -26.87 -2.06
CA ASP A 442 -28.23 -26.07 -1.07
C ASP A 442 -29.36 -25.21 -1.72
N LYS A 443 -29.89 -24.25 -0.96
CA LYS A 443 -30.93 -23.31 -1.39
C LYS A 443 -30.45 -22.18 -2.30
N SER A 444 -29.16 -21.89 -2.44
CA SER A 444 -28.62 -21.11 -3.58
C SER A 444 -28.38 -22.00 -4.81
N GLY A 445 -28.43 -23.32 -4.65
CA GLY A 445 -28.12 -24.29 -5.70
C GLY A 445 -26.64 -24.71 -5.69
N GLU A 446 -25.86 -24.21 -4.73
CA GLU A 446 -24.43 -24.43 -4.62
C GLU A 446 -24.13 -25.82 -4.06
N THR A 447 -23.06 -26.42 -4.57
CA THR A 447 -22.52 -27.71 -4.09
C THR A 447 -21.21 -27.53 -3.32
N ALA A 448 -20.69 -28.61 -2.75
CA ALA A 448 -19.38 -28.62 -2.10
C ALA A 448 -18.23 -28.10 -3.01
N LEU A 449 -18.32 -28.31 -4.34
CA LEU A 449 -17.36 -27.76 -5.31
C LEU A 449 -17.51 -26.24 -5.50
N HIS A 450 -18.73 -25.70 -5.49
CA HIS A 450 -18.98 -24.25 -5.61
C HIS A 450 -18.34 -23.51 -4.44
N VAL A 451 -18.65 -23.95 -3.21
CA VAL A 451 -18.13 -23.29 -2.00
C VAL A 451 -16.62 -23.45 -1.87
N ALA A 452 -16.05 -24.60 -2.26
CA ALA A 452 -14.60 -24.79 -2.33
C ALA A 452 -13.94 -23.84 -3.33
N ALA A 453 -14.56 -23.64 -4.50
CA ALA A 453 -14.05 -22.72 -5.52
C ALA A 453 -14.19 -21.25 -5.11
N ARG A 454 -15.31 -20.88 -4.49
CA ARG A 454 -15.60 -19.52 -3.97
C ARG A 454 -14.62 -19.09 -2.86
N TYR A 455 -14.07 -20.04 -2.10
CA TYR A 455 -13.06 -19.77 -1.05
C TYR A 455 -11.62 -20.17 -1.40
N GLY A 456 -11.38 -20.70 -2.61
CA GLY A 456 -10.02 -20.95 -3.14
C GLY A 456 -9.33 -22.24 -2.64
N HIS A 457 -10.08 -23.24 -2.18
CA HIS A 457 -9.54 -24.47 -1.56
C HIS A 457 -9.12 -25.51 -2.61
N LEU A 458 -7.93 -25.35 -3.19
CA LEU A 458 -7.37 -26.24 -4.22
C LEU A 458 -7.42 -27.74 -3.87
N GLU A 459 -6.94 -28.11 -2.70
CA GLU A 459 -6.82 -29.53 -2.30
C GLU A 459 -8.20 -30.19 -2.14
N VAL A 460 -9.21 -29.42 -1.72
CA VAL A 460 -10.61 -29.86 -1.68
C VAL A 460 -11.14 -30.11 -3.09
N ILE A 461 -10.91 -29.19 -4.03
CA ILE A 461 -11.34 -29.32 -5.43
C ILE A 461 -10.72 -30.57 -6.06
N GLN A 462 -9.41 -30.76 -5.91
CA GLN A 462 -8.70 -31.94 -6.39
C GLN A 462 -9.25 -33.23 -5.77
N TYR A 463 -9.52 -33.23 -4.46
CA TYR A 463 -10.07 -34.41 -3.81
C TYR A 463 -11.50 -34.74 -4.27
N LEU A 464 -12.41 -33.75 -4.28
CA LEU A 464 -13.80 -33.94 -4.72
C LEU A 464 -13.90 -34.39 -6.18
N CYS A 465 -13.08 -33.81 -7.08
CA CYS A 465 -13.03 -34.27 -8.47
C CYS A 465 -12.49 -35.71 -8.58
N SER A 466 -11.48 -36.09 -7.78
CA SER A 466 -10.92 -37.45 -7.82
C SER A 466 -11.85 -38.55 -7.30
N ILE A 467 -12.88 -38.19 -6.50
CA ILE A 467 -13.96 -39.10 -6.07
C ILE A 467 -15.24 -38.98 -6.91
N GLY A 468 -15.21 -38.22 -8.01
CA GLY A 468 -16.29 -38.17 -8.99
C GLY A 468 -17.41 -37.14 -8.74
N SER A 469 -17.19 -36.11 -7.91
CA SER A 469 -18.13 -34.96 -7.87
C SER A 469 -18.22 -34.25 -9.21
N ASN A 470 -19.42 -33.89 -9.64
CA ASN A 470 -19.65 -33.26 -10.94
C ASN A 470 -19.31 -31.74 -10.91
N PRO A 471 -18.29 -31.27 -11.66
CA PRO A 471 -17.88 -29.87 -11.70
C PRO A 471 -18.73 -28.98 -12.62
N ASP A 472 -19.67 -29.55 -13.39
CA ASP A 472 -20.53 -28.85 -14.35
C ASP A 472 -21.93 -28.53 -13.76
N ILE A 473 -22.15 -28.86 -12.49
CA ILE A 473 -23.37 -28.47 -11.80
C ILE A 473 -23.48 -26.95 -11.75
N GLN A 474 -24.65 -26.44 -12.14
CA GLN A 474 -25.00 -25.02 -12.06
C GLN A 474 -25.82 -24.70 -10.80
N ASP A 475 -25.59 -23.53 -10.20
CA ASP A 475 -26.41 -22.97 -9.11
C ASP A 475 -27.67 -22.24 -9.63
N LYS A 476 -28.34 -21.43 -8.80
CA LYS A 476 -29.56 -20.68 -9.20
C LYS A 476 -29.32 -19.50 -10.12
N GLU A 477 -28.11 -18.94 -10.15
CA GLU A 477 -27.71 -17.93 -11.13
C GLU A 477 -27.01 -18.58 -12.34
N GLU A 478 -27.21 -19.90 -12.48
CA GLU A 478 -26.62 -20.74 -13.52
C GLU A 478 -25.07 -20.76 -13.50
N GLU A 479 -24.44 -20.28 -12.41
CA GLU A 479 -22.98 -20.31 -12.23
C GLU A 479 -22.49 -21.73 -11.94
N THR A 480 -21.28 -22.06 -12.41
CA THR A 480 -20.58 -23.31 -12.05
C THR A 480 -19.43 -23.02 -11.08
N PRO A 481 -18.81 -24.04 -10.43
CA PRO A 481 -17.58 -23.86 -9.66
C PRO A 481 -16.46 -23.15 -10.43
N LEU A 482 -16.40 -23.32 -11.76
CA LEU A 482 -15.43 -22.64 -12.61
C LEU A 482 -15.74 -21.14 -12.77
N HIS A 483 -17.02 -20.74 -12.83
CA HIS A 483 -17.42 -19.33 -12.74
C HIS A 483 -17.01 -18.73 -11.39
N CYS A 484 -17.25 -19.44 -10.28
CA CYS A 484 -16.81 -19.01 -8.95
C CYS A 484 -15.29 -18.79 -8.88
N ALA A 485 -14.49 -19.71 -9.44
CA ALA A 485 -13.03 -19.58 -9.49
C ALA A 485 -12.56 -18.42 -10.37
N ALA A 486 -13.19 -18.23 -11.53
CA ALA A 486 -12.95 -17.12 -12.44
C ALA A 486 -13.35 -15.75 -11.85
N TRP A 487 -14.43 -15.69 -11.06
CA TRP A 487 -14.85 -14.47 -10.37
C TRP A 487 -13.88 -14.08 -9.23
N HIS A 488 -13.36 -15.05 -8.47
CA HIS A 488 -12.51 -14.73 -7.32
C HIS A 488 -11.00 -14.67 -7.67
N GLY A 489 -10.61 -15.04 -8.89
CA GLY A 489 -9.22 -14.99 -9.35
C GLY A 489 -8.35 -16.15 -8.87
N TYR A 490 -8.96 -17.29 -8.54
CA TYR A 490 -8.23 -18.47 -8.03
C TYR A 490 -7.71 -19.36 -9.18
N TYR A 491 -6.65 -18.89 -9.86
CA TYR A 491 -5.99 -19.64 -10.94
C TYR A 491 -5.71 -21.12 -10.65
N PRO A 492 -5.13 -21.52 -9.50
CA PRO A 492 -4.87 -22.93 -9.22
C PRO A 492 -6.15 -23.78 -9.19
N VAL A 493 -7.25 -23.22 -8.68
CA VAL A 493 -8.56 -23.88 -8.64
C VAL A 493 -9.16 -23.98 -10.04
N ALA A 494 -9.16 -22.88 -10.81
CA ALA A 494 -9.65 -22.88 -12.18
C ALA A 494 -8.91 -23.95 -13.02
N ARG A 495 -7.58 -24.02 -12.89
CA ARG A 495 -6.75 -25.05 -13.53
C ARG A 495 -7.11 -26.46 -13.08
N ALA A 496 -7.31 -26.70 -11.78
CA ALA A 496 -7.68 -28.02 -11.27
C ALA A 496 -9.06 -28.47 -11.77
N LEU A 497 -10.04 -27.57 -11.88
CA LEU A 497 -11.34 -27.84 -12.48
C LEU A 497 -11.23 -28.17 -13.98
N CYS A 498 -10.46 -27.39 -14.74
CA CYS A 498 -10.21 -27.67 -16.16
C CYS A 498 -9.50 -29.02 -16.37
N GLN A 499 -8.52 -29.36 -15.51
CA GLN A 499 -7.84 -30.65 -15.52
C GLN A 499 -8.74 -31.83 -15.11
N ALA A 500 -9.79 -31.58 -14.33
CA ALA A 500 -10.83 -32.56 -14.03
C ALA A 500 -11.84 -32.76 -15.17
N GLY A 501 -11.68 -32.04 -16.30
CA GLY A 501 -12.50 -32.21 -17.50
C GLY A 501 -13.85 -31.49 -17.48
N CYS A 502 -14.00 -30.43 -16.67
CA CYS A 502 -15.22 -29.63 -16.66
C CYS A 502 -15.44 -28.87 -17.98
N ASN A 503 -16.70 -28.59 -18.31
CA ASN A 503 -17.08 -27.84 -19.50
C ASN A 503 -16.85 -26.33 -19.30
N VAL A 504 -15.70 -25.86 -19.80
CA VAL A 504 -15.28 -24.44 -19.75
C VAL A 504 -16.19 -23.45 -20.49
N ASN A 505 -17.21 -23.94 -21.22
CA ASN A 505 -18.10 -23.13 -22.07
C ASN A 505 -19.55 -23.05 -21.57
N ILE A 506 -19.86 -23.58 -20.39
CA ILE A 506 -21.17 -23.37 -19.73
C ILE A 506 -21.39 -21.86 -19.54
N ARG A 507 -22.64 -21.41 -19.70
CA ARG A 507 -23.05 -20.03 -19.50
C ARG A 507 -23.88 -19.88 -18.23
N ASN A 508 -23.62 -18.81 -17.47
CA ASN A 508 -24.47 -18.39 -16.37
C ASN A 508 -25.73 -17.66 -16.87
N ARG A 509 -26.53 -17.16 -15.92
CA ARG A 509 -27.82 -16.50 -16.19
C ARG A 509 -27.64 -15.22 -16.99
N GLU A 510 -26.51 -14.52 -16.88
CA GLU A 510 -26.15 -13.34 -17.68
C GLU A 510 -25.67 -13.71 -19.10
N GLY A 511 -25.52 -15.00 -19.39
CA GLY A 511 -24.96 -15.52 -20.63
C GLY A 511 -23.42 -15.51 -20.65
N GLU A 512 -22.76 -15.11 -19.57
CA GLU A 512 -21.30 -15.12 -19.45
C GLU A 512 -20.81 -16.57 -19.33
N THR A 513 -19.67 -16.88 -19.96
CA THR A 513 -18.87 -18.07 -19.63
C THR A 513 -17.76 -17.67 -18.65
N PRO A 514 -17.05 -18.62 -18.00
CA PRO A 514 -15.93 -18.29 -17.12
C PRO A 514 -14.83 -17.46 -17.80
N LEU A 515 -14.68 -17.57 -19.13
CA LEU A 515 -13.75 -16.76 -19.92
C LEU A 515 -14.16 -15.28 -19.95
N LEU A 516 -15.44 -14.99 -20.08
CA LEU A 516 -15.97 -13.62 -20.08
C LEU A 516 -15.78 -12.99 -18.70
N THR A 517 -16.14 -13.71 -17.64
CA THR A 517 -15.97 -13.29 -16.25
C THR A 517 -14.49 -13.02 -15.91
N ALA A 518 -13.57 -13.94 -16.27
CA ALA A 518 -12.14 -13.75 -16.04
C ALA A 518 -11.56 -12.56 -16.84
N SER A 519 -12.02 -12.37 -18.08
CA SER A 519 -11.56 -11.30 -18.97
C SER A 519 -12.00 -9.92 -18.51
N ALA A 520 -13.25 -9.78 -18.03
CA ALA A 520 -13.75 -8.54 -17.45
C ALA A 520 -12.95 -8.12 -16.19
N ARG A 521 -12.51 -9.11 -15.40
CA ARG A 521 -11.83 -8.90 -14.11
C ARG A 521 -10.30 -8.79 -14.21
N GLY A 522 -9.72 -9.12 -15.36
CA GLY A 522 -8.28 -8.97 -15.62
C GLY A 522 -7.42 -10.15 -15.19
N TYR A 523 -8.00 -11.33 -14.95
CA TYR A 523 -7.25 -12.50 -14.50
C TYR A 523 -6.59 -13.23 -15.68
N HIS A 524 -5.49 -12.66 -16.18
CA HIS A 524 -4.68 -13.16 -17.30
C HIS A 524 -4.41 -14.68 -17.22
N ASP A 525 -3.88 -15.17 -16.10
CA ASP A 525 -3.53 -16.59 -15.92
C ASP A 525 -4.75 -17.53 -16.09
N ILE A 526 -5.94 -17.07 -15.68
CA ILE A 526 -7.20 -17.82 -15.84
C ILE A 526 -7.66 -17.77 -17.30
N VAL A 527 -7.57 -16.61 -17.95
CA VAL A 527 -7.88 -16.48 -19.38
C VAL A 527 -6.99 -17.42 -20.21
N GLU A 528 -5.69 -17.44 -19.94
CA GLU A 528 -4.77 -18.36 -20.62
C GLU A 528 -5.17 -19.82 -20.38
N CYS A 529 -5.33 -20.24 -19.11
CA CYS A 529 -5.73 -21.59 -18.76
C CYS A 529 -7.05 -22.02 -19.44
N LEU A 530 -8.06 -21.16 -19.48
CA LEU A 530 -9.33 -21.44 -20.14
C LEU A 530 -9.16 -21.61 -21.65
N THR A 531 -8.35 -20.77 -22.30
CA THR A 531 -8.06 -20.93 -23.74
C THR A 531 -7.30 -22.22 -24.06
N GLU A 532 -6.38 -22.65 -23.20
CA GLU A 532 -5.67 -23.93 -23.34
C GLU A 532 -6.60 -25.14 -23.26
N HIS A 533 -7.70 -25.03 -22.49
CA HIS A 533 -8.69 -26.10 -22.29
C HIS A 533 -9.94 -25.91 -23.17
N GLY A 534 -9.84 -25.16 -24.27
CA GLY A 534 -10.88 -25.10 -25.31
C GLY A 534 -12.03 -24.12 -25.05
N ALA A 535 -11.80 -23.05 -24.29
CA ALA A 535 -12.79 -21.98 -24.16
C ALA A 535 -13.00 -21.23 -25.49
N VAL A 536 -14.26 -21.05 -25.87
CA VAL A 536 -14.67 -20.39 -27.13
C VAL A 536 -14.51 -18.88 -26.99
N LEU A 537 -13.51 -18.33 -27.69
CA LEU A 537 -13.15 -16.90 -27.66
C LEU A 537 -14.31 -15.97 -28.10
N ASP A 538 -15.11 -16.44 -29.06
CA ASP A 538 -16.23 -15.70 -29.66
C ASP A 538 -17.57 -15.99 -28.95
N ALA A 539 -17.55 -16.59 -27.74
CA ALA A 539 -18.74 -16.71 -26.91
C ALA A 539 -19.17 -15.32 -26.40
N THR A 540 -20.49 -15.08 -26.37
CA THR A 540 -21.07 -13.77 -26.02
C THR A 540 -21.98 -13.84 -24.80
N ASP A 541 -21.95 -12.77 -24.00
CA ASP A 541 -22.96 -12.49 -22.97
C ASP A 541 -24.35 -12.14 -23.57
N LYS A 542 -25.31 -11.80 -22.71
CA LYS A 542 -26.64 -11.29 -23.09
C LYS A 542 -26.63 -9.95 -23.84
N ASP A 543 -25.53 -9.20 -23.89
CA ASP A 543 -25.40 -7.94 -24.63
C ASP A 543 -24.62 -8.12 -25.96
N GLY A 544 -24.10 -9.32 -26.23
CA GLY A 544 -23.30 -9.62 -27.42
C GLY A 544 -21.80 -9.33 -27.25
N HIS A 545 -21.32 -9.02 -26.05
CA HIS A 545 -19.89 -8.81 -25.81
C HIS A 545 -19.16 -10.15 -25.77
N ILE A 546 -18.15 -10.31 -26.63
CA ILE A 546 -17.12 -11.34 -26.46
C ILE A 546 -16.09 -10.96 -25.39
N ALA A 547 -15.27 -11.92 -24.94
CA ALA A 547 -14.21 -11.72 -23.95
C ALA A 547 -13.35 -10.46 -24.19
N LEU A 548 -13.00 -10.19 -25.45
CA LEU A 548 -12.18 -9.02 -25.84
C LEU A 548 -12.91 -7.68 -25.61
N HIS A 549 -14.22 -7.59 -25.83
CA HIS A 549 -15.00 -6.38 -25.52
C HIS A 549 -14.96 -6.07 -24.02
N LEU A 550 -15.14 -7.09 -23.17
CA LEU A 550 -15.15 -6.93 -21.72
C LEU A 550 -13.77 -6.54 -21.19
N ALA A 551 -12.70 -7.17 -21.69
CA ALA A 551 -11.32 -6.82 -21.35
C ALA A 551 -10.99 -5.36 -21.74
N VAL A 552 -11.38 -4.93 -22.94
CA VAL A 552 -11.21 -3.53 -23.42
C VAL A 552 -11.99 -2.54 -22.55
N ARG A 553 -13.29 -2.78 -22.32
CA ARG A 553 -14.18 -1.93 -21.50
C ARG A 553 -13.73 -1.79 -20.05
N ARG A 554 -12.96 -2.76 -19.54
CA ARG A 554 -12.38 -2.76 -18.19
C ARG A 554 -10.89 -2.41 -18.17
N CYS A 555 -10.33 -1.99 -19.30
CA CYS A 555 -8.93 -1.56 -19.47
C CYS A 555 -7.87 -2.63 -19.14
N GLN A 556 -8.18 -3.91 -19.32
CA GLN A 556 -7.35 -5.05 -18.93
C GLN A 556 -6.29 -5.39 -19.98
N MET A 557 -5.21 -4.59 -20.05
CA MET A 557 -4.19 -4.65 -21.10
C MET A 557 -3.60 -6.06 -21.34
N GLU A 558 -3.16 -6.77 -20.30
CA GLU A 558 -2.51 -8.08 -20.50
C GLU A 558 -3.50 -9.15 -20.98
N VAL A 559 -4.77 -9.07 -20.56
CA VAL A 559 -5.85 -9.91 -21.13
C VAL A 559 -6.08 -9.56 -22.60
N VAL A 560 -6.14 -8.28 -22.97
CA VAL A 560 -6.29 -7.84 -24.37
C VAL A 560 -5.18 -8.41 -25.26
N LYS A 561 -3.91 -8.27 -24.86
CA LYS A 561 -2.77 -8.89 -25.57
C LYS A 561 -2.92 -10.41 -25.69
N THR A 562 -3.33 -11.07 -24.61
CA THR A 562 -3.50 -12.53 -24.59
C THR A 562 -4.56 -12.99 -25.58
N LEU A 563 -5.72 -12.35 -25.58
CA LEU A 563 -6.82 -12.68 -26.50
C LEU A 563 -6.44 -12.41 -27.96
N ILE A 564 -5.72 -11.33 -28.23
CA ILE A 564 -5.14 -11.04 -29.56
C ILE A 564 -4.16 -12.14 -29.99
N ASN A 565 -3.23 -12.53 -29.11
CA ASN A 565 -2.25 -13.58 -29.38
C ASN A 565 -2.90 -14.96 -29.60
N LYS A 566 -4.03 -15.24 -28.95
CA LYS A 566 -4.85 -16.45 -29.15
C LYS A 566 -5.81 -16.32 -30.36
N GLN A 567 -5.64 -15.32 -31.23
CA GLN A 567 -6.39 -15.10 -32.48
C GLN A 567 -7.91 -14.87 -32.29
N CYS A 568 -8.30 -14.22 -31.19
CA CYS A 568 -9.67 -13.75 -30.98
C CYS A 568 -10.12 -12.77 -32.09
N ASN A 569 -11.40 -12.80 -32.47
CA ASN A 569 -11.93 -11.94 -33.54
C ASN A 569 -11.97 -10.45 -33.11
N VAL A 570 -10.92 -9.70 -33.44
CA VAL A 570 -10.78 -8.25 -33.16
C VAL A 570 -11.83 -7.37 -33.84
N ASN A 571 -12.57 -7.91 -34.82
CA ASN A 571 -13.61 -7.22 -35.58
C ASN A 571 -15.03 -7.67 -35.21
N PHE A 572 -15.19 -8.54 -34.20
CA PHE A 572 -16.51 -9.00 -33.73
C PHE A 572 -17.38 -7.81 -33.34
N GLN A 573 -18.68 -7.85 -33.65
CA GLN A 573 -19.63 -6.78 -33.35
C GLN A 573 -20.62 -7.17 -32.25
N ASP A 574 -20.78 -6.32 -31.23
CA ASP A 574 -21.79 -6.47 -30.16
C ASP A 574 -23.24 -6.28 -30.68
N ARG A 575 -24.25 -6.38 -29.80
CA ARG A 575 -25.66 -6.16 -30.20
C ARG A 575 -25.96 -4.74 -30.72
N HIS A 576 -25.08 -3.77 -30.50
CA HIS A 576 -25.16 -2.40 -31.02
C HIS A 576 -24.29 -2.19 -32.26
N GLY A 577 -23.56 -3.20 -32.73
CA GLY A 577 -22.63 -3.12 -33.85
C GLY A 577 -21.24 -2.58 -33.49
N ASN A 578 -20.94 -2.31 -32.21
CA ASN A 578 -19.62 -1.85 -31.82
C ASN A 578 -18.63 -3.01 -31.89
N THR A 579 -17.40 -2.74 -32.35
CA THR A 579 -16.25 -3.64 -32.20
C THR A 579 -15.46 -3.30 -30.94
N PRO A 580 -14.49 -4.12 -30.50
CA PRO A 580 -13.59 -3.74 -29.41
C PRO A 580 -12.88 -2.40 -29.65
N LEU A 581 -12.54 -2.07 -30.92
CA LEU A 581 -11.98 -0.77 -31.28
C LEU A 581 -12.95 0.39 -31.00
N HIS A 582 -14.24 0.23 -31.29
CA HIS A 582 -15.26 1.25 -30.96
C HIS A 582 -15.31 1.54 -29.46
N VAL A 583 -15.23 0.49 -28.62
CA VAL A 583 -15.20 0.64 -27.16
C VAL A 583 -13.92 1.36 -26.71
N ALA A 584 -12.75 0.90 -27.19
CA ALA A 584 -11.46 1.51 -26.84
C ALA A 584 -11.37 3.00 -27.25
N CYS A 585 -11.88 3.34 -28.44
CA CYS A 585 -11.89 4.70 -28.97
C CYS A 585 -12.93 5.61 -28.32
N LYS A 586 -14.04 5.06 -27.81
CA LYS A 586 -15.03 5.80 -27.00
C LYS A 586 -14.46 6.17 -25.63
N ASP A 587 -13.76 5.24 -24.98
CA ASP A 587 -13.25 5.42 -23.62
C ASP A 587 -11.86 6.12 -23.59
N GLY A 588 -11.17 6.16 -24.73
CA GLY A 588 -9.93 6.93 -24.92
C GLY A 588 -8.64 6.25 -24.49
N ASN A 589 -8.64 4.92 -24.35
CA ASN A 589 -7.49 4.16 -23.88
C ASN A 589 -6.48 3.93 -25.02
N ILE A 590 -5.60 4.91 -25.26
CA ILE A 590 -4.58 4.89 -26.33
C ILE A 590 -3.80 3.57 -26.41
N PRO A 591 -3.19 3.04 -25.32
CA PRO A 591 -2.49 1.75 -25.38
C PRO A 591 -3.33 0.59 -25.93
N ILE A 592 -4.63 0.53 -25.60
CA ILE A 592 -5.52 -0.52 -26.10
C ILE A 592 -5.90 -0.27 -27.57
N VAL A 593 -6.13 0.99 -27.96
CA VAL A 593 -6.34 1.36 -29.37
C VAL A 593 -5.12 0.95 -30.21
N MET A 594 -3.90 1.21 -29.72
CA MET A 594 -2.66 0.80 -30.38
C MET A 594 -2.58 -0.72 -30.54
N ALA A 595 -2.77 -1.49 -29.46
CA ALA A 595 -2.73 -2.96 -29.51
C ALA A 595 -3.76 -3.57 -30.47
N LEU A 596 -4.97 -3.01 -30.56
CA LEU A 596 -6.00 -3.44 -31.51
C LEU A 596 -5.65 -3.08 -32.96
N CYS A 597 -5.09 -1.91 -33.22
CA CYS A 597 -4.63 -1.51 -34.55
C CYS A 597 -3.42 -2.34 -35.02
N GLU A 598 -2.47 -2.64 -34.12
CA GLU A 598 -1.32 -3.52 -34.38
C GLU A 598 -1.75 -4.96 -34.69
N ALA A 599 -2.93 -5.39 -34.21
CA ALA A 599 -3.59 -6.65 -34.56
C ALA A 599 -4.34 -6.61 -35.92
N ASN A 600 -4.13 -5.59 -36.76
CA ASN A 600 -4.79 -5.41 -38.06
C ASN A 600 -6.33 -5.42 -38.01
N CYS A 601 -6.93 -4.82 -36.98
CA CYS A 601 -8.39 -4.62 -36.97
C CYS A 601 -8.84 -3.64 -38.08
N ASN A 602 -10.09 -3.79 -38.54
CA ASN A 602 -10.67 -2.92 -39.56
C ASN A 602 -11.20 -1.63 -38.91
N LEU A 603 -10.55 -0.51 -39.21
CA LEU A 603 -10.80 0.80 -38.62
C LEU A 603 -12.16 1.41 -39.01
N ASP A 604 -12.69 1.01 -40.18
CA ASP A 604 -13.82 1.66 -40.85
C ASP A 604 -15.12 0.84 -40.75
N ILE A 605 -15.15 -0.22 -39.93
CA ILE A 605 -16.40 -0.89 -39.55
C ILE A 605 -17.33 0.13 -38.90
N THR A 606 -18.61 0.12 -39.30
CA THR A 606 -19.65 0.97 -38.71
C THR A 606 -20.52 0.17 -37.75
N ASN A 607 -20.90 0.78 -36.63
CA ASN A 607 -21.92 0.24 -35.74
C ASN A 607 -23.34 0.51 -36.27
N LYS A 608 -24.39 0.09 -35.54
CA LYS A 608 -25.80 0.23 -35.95
C LYS A 608 -26.29 1.68 -36.12
N TYR A 609 -25.47 2.68 -35.78
CA TYR A 609 -25.76 4.10 -36.00
C TYR A 609 -24.94 4.70 -37.17
N GLY A 610 -24.24 3.85 -37.94
CA GLY A 610 -23.31 4.27 -39.00
C GLY A 610 -22.00 4.88 -38.47
N ARG A 611 -21.74 4.82 -37.16
CA ARG A 611 -20.54 5.44 -36.56
C ARG A 611 -19.38 4.44 -36.60
N THR A 612 -18.23 4.87 -37.10
CA THR A 612 -16.94 4.16 -36.96
C THR A 612 -16.26 4.47 -35.63
N ALA A 613 -15.16 3.79 -35.31
CA ALA A 613 -14.34 4.11 -34.14
C ALA A 613 -13.82 5.57 -34.13
N LEU A 614 -13.49 6.13 -35.30
CA LEU A 614 -13.09 7.52 -35.46
C LEU A 614 -14.20 8.50 -35.08
N HIS A 615 -15.46 8.21 -35.45
CA HIS A 615 -16.61 9.01 -35.07
C HIS A 615 -16.79 9.08 -33.55
N LEU A 616 -16.61 7.96 -32.85
CA LEU A 616 -16.72 7.92 -31.38
C LEU A 616 -15.59 8.69 -30.70
N ALA A 617 -14.34 8.55 -31.18
CA ALA A 617 -13.20 9.31 -30.68
C ALA A 617 -13.36 10.83 -30.90
N ALA A 618 -13.89 11.23 -32.06
CA ALA A 618 -14.12 12.63 -32.40
C ALA A 618 -15.28 13.25 -31.60
N ASN A 619 -16.41 12.55 -31.48
CA ASN A 619 -17.56 12.95 -30.65
C ASN A 619 -17.18 13.11 -29.17
N ASN A 620 -16.19 12.36 -28.66
CA ASN A 620 -15.73 12.44 -27.27
C ASN A 620 -14.49 13.34 -27.09
N GLY A 621 -14.02 14.01 -28.14
CA GLY A 621 -12.94 15.01 -28.07
C GLY A 621 -11.56 14.41 -27.79
N ILE A 622 -11.35 13.13 -28.12
CA ILE A 622 -10.16 12.36 -27.72
C ILE A 622 -9.07 12.54 -28.78
N LEU A 623 -8.48 13.74 -28.81
CA LEU A 623 -7.54 14.19 -29.83
C LEU A 623 -6.43 13.18 -30.17
N GLU A 624 -5.80 12.55 -29.18
CA GLU A 624 -4.71 11.60 -29.45
C GLU A 624 -5.22 10.30 -30.10
N VAL A 625 -6.46 9.87 -29.84
CA VAL A 625 -7.04 8.71 -30.52
C VAL A 625 -7.35 9.07 -31.96
N VAL A 626 -7.94 10.25 -32.19
CA VAL A 626 -8.19 10.78 -33.54
C VAL A 626 -6.87 10.89 -34.32
N ARG A 627 -5.81 11.43 -33.73
CA ARG A 627 -4.47 11.50 -34.34
C ARG A 627 -3.94 10.13 -34.72
N TYR A 628 -4.00 9.17 -33.80
CA TYR A 628 -3.47 7.82 -34.03
C TYR A 628 -4.29 7.06 -35.09
N LEU A 629 -5.62 7.09 -35.04
CA LEU A 629 -6.46 6.47 -36.07
C LEU A 629 -6.19 7.07 -37.46
N CYS A 630 -6.08 8.40 -37.57
CA CYS A 630 -5.71 9.07 -38.83
C CYS A 630 -4.30 8.72 -39.31
N LEU A 631 -3.35 8.46 -38.39
CA LEU A 631 -1.98 8.05 -38.70
C LEU A 631 -1.92 6.63 -39.26
N ILE A 632 -2.67 5.69 -38.66
CA ILE A 632 -2.76 4.29 -39.15
C ILE A 632 -3.58 4.21 -40.44
N GLY A 633 -4.44 5.20 -40.72
CA GLY A 633 -5.03 5.42 -42.03
C GLY A 633 -6.56 5.40 -42.09
N ALA A 634 -7.25 5.50 -40.95
CA ALA A 634 -8.72 5.53 -40.89
C ALA A 634 -9.33 6.52 -41.89
N ASN A 635 -10.50 6.15 -42.43
CA ASN A 635 -11.21 6.98 -43.38
C ASN A 635 -11.98 8.11 -42.66
N VAL A 636 -11.61 9.35 -42.96
CA VAL A 636 -12.17 10.56 -42.34
C VAL A 636 -13.49 11.00 -42.99
N GLU A 637 -13.79 10.50 -44.20
CA GLU A 637 -14.96 10.87 -45.01
C GLU A 637 -16.15 9.90 -44.84
N VAL A 638 -16.05 8.89 -43.97
CA VAL A 638 -17.18 8.00 -43.67
C VAL A 638 -18.31 8.81 -43.05
N LEU A 639 -19.55 8.53 -43.46
CA LEU A 639 -20.74 9.20 -42.96
C LEU A 639 -21.54 8.29 -42.02
N THR A 640 -22.05 8.87 -40.93
CA THR A 640 -23.08 8.26 -40.08
C THR A 640 -24.43 8.11 -40.81
N MET A 641 -25.37 7.39 -40.20
CA MET A 641 -26.76 7.32 -40.71
C MET A 641 -27.42 8.71 -40.84
N ASP A 642 -27.00 9.68 -40.01
CA ASP A 642 -27.47 11.06 -40.05
C ASP A 642 -26.73 11.93 -41.09
N GLY A 643 -25.88 11.34 -41.94
CA GLY A 643 -25.10 12.05 -42.96
C GLY A 643 -23.95 12.91 -42.43
N LYS A 644 -23.53 12.72 -41.17
CA LYS A 644 -22.45 13.49 -40.53
C LYS A 644 -21.11 12.76 -40.59
N THR A 645 -20.03 13.50 -40.83
CA THR A 645 -18.64 13.02 -40.70
C THR A 645 -18.17 13.02 -39.23
N ALA A 646 -17.00 12.44 -38.96
CA ALA A 646 -16.34 12.58 -37.66
C ALA A 646 -16.01 14.05 -37.30
N GLU A 647 -15.72 14.89 -38.29
CA GLU A 647 -15.48 16.33 -38.10
C GLU A 647 -16.76 17.04 -37.63
N ASP A 648 -17.91 16.70 -38.21
CA ASP A 648 -19.20 17.30 -37.85
C ASP A 648 -19.65 16.92 -36.44
N LEU A 649 -19.38 15.67 -36.01
CA LEU A 649 -19.61 15.27 -34.61
C LEU A 649 -18.67 16.01 -33.65
N GLY A 650 -17.38 16.13 -33.98
CA GLY A 650 -16.44 16.93 -33.21
C GLY A 650 -16.84 18.41 -33.10
N ARG A 651 -17.44 18.97 -34.16
CA ARG A 651 -17.96 20.35 -34.19
C ARG A 651 -19.21 20.50 -33.34
N ALA A 652 -20.15 19.55 -33.41
CA ALA A 652 -21.38 19.58 -32.60
C ALA A 652 -21.08 19.59 -31.09
N GLU A 653 -20.07 18.83 -30.66
CA GLU A 653 -19.61 18.74 -29.26
C GLU A 653 -18.52 19.78 -28.89
N GLN A 654 -18.28 20.77 -29.76
CA GLN A 654 -17.35 21.89 -29.54
C GLN A 654 -15.89 21.48 -29.26
N HIS A 655 -15.42 20.43 -29.93
CA HIS A 655 -14.07 19.89 -29.79
C HIS A 655 -13.08 20.48 -30.80
N GLU A 656 -12.84 21.80 -30.71
CA GLU A 656 -12.05 22.57 -31.68
C GLU A 656 -10.70 21.97 -32.08
N PRO A 657 -9.87 21.39 -31.18
CA PRO A 657 -8.60 20.75 -31.58
C PRO A 657 -8.78 19.53 -32.49
N VAL A 658 -9.89 18.81 -32.35
CA VAL A 658 -10.26 17.66 -33.21
C VAL A 658 -10.77 18.15 -34.55
N VAL A 659 -11.64 19.17 -34.57
CA VAL A 659 -12.15 19.79 -35.80
C VAL A 659 -11.01 20.37 -36.63
N SER A 660 -10.10 21.12 -36.01
CA SER A 660 -8.91 21.70 -36.66
C SER A 660 -8.00 20.63 -37.27
N LEU A 661 -7.85 19.48 -36.60
CA LEU A 661 -7.06 18.36 -37.11
C LEU A 661 -7.73 17.71 -38.32
N LEU A 662 -9.02 17.36 -38.24
CA LEU A 662 -9.74 16.68 -39.31
C LEU A 662 -9.88 17.57 -40.56
N ALA A 663 -10.20 18.86 -40.38
CA ALA A 663 -10.30 19.83 -41.47
C ALA A 663 -8.97 20.04 -42.22
N ARG A 664 -7.83 19.87 -41.53
CA ARG A 664 -6.50 19.88 -42.16
C ARG A 664 -6.21 18.60 -42.94
N LEU A 665 -6.70 17.44 -42.46
CA LEU A 665 -6.48 16.12 -43.08
C LEU A 665 -7.38 15.84 -44.28
N ARG A 666 -8.50 16.55 -44.42
CA ARG A 666 -9.39 16.52 -45.60
C ARG A 666 -8.72 16.98 -46.90
N LYS A 667 -7.58 17.69 -46.82
CA LYS A 667 -6.78 18.09 -47.98
C LYS A 667 -5.63 17.11 -48.17
N ASP A 668 -5.68 16.27 -49.22
CA ASP A 668 -4.68 15.22 -49.52
C ASP A 668 -3.22 15.69 -49.45
N THR A 669 -2.96 16.92 -49.90
CA THR A 669 -1.62 17.54 -49.87
C THR A 669 -1.04 17.61 -48.45
N TYR A 670 -1.89 17.87 -47.45
CA TYR A 670 -1.49 17.93 -46.05
C TYR A 670 -1.58 16.58 -45.35
N ARG A 671 -2.46 15.67 -45.78
CA ARG A 671 -2.56 14.30 -45.25
C ARG A 671 -1.22 13.57 -45.33
N THR A 672 -0.59 13.58 -46.51
CA THR A 672 0.70 12.90 -46.73
C THR A 672 1.84 13.55 -45.94
N LEU A 673 1.92 14.89 -45.95
CA LEU A 673 2.92 15.66 -45.18
C LEU A 673 2.79 15.45 -43.66
N PHE A 674 1.56 15.41 -43.14
CA PHE A 674 1.30 15.19 -41.71
C PHE A 674 1.62 13.75 -41.28
N ILE A 675 1.24 12.75 -42.09
CA ILE A 675 1.63 11.35 -41.86
C ILE A 675 3.16 11.20 -41.91
N GLN A 676 3.85 11.91 -42.80
CA GLN A 676 5.32 11.93 -42.86
C GLN A 676 5.95 12.59 -41.61
N GLN A 677 5.36 13.67 -41.08
CA GLN A 677 5.81 14.34 -39.86
C GLN A 677 5.56 13.53 -38.58
N LEU A 678 4.58 12.63 -38.58
CA LEU A 678 4.24 11.76 -37.44
C LEU A 678 4.95 10.40 -37.44
N LYS A 679 5.63 10.02 -38.53
CA LYS A 679 6.43 8.77 -38.55
C LYS A 679 7.65 8.92 -37.64
N PRO A 680 7.90 7.99 -36.69
CA PRO A 680 9.10 8.01 -35.87
C PRO A 680 10.36 7.99 -36.74
N THR A 681 11.28 8.93 -36.51
CA THR A 681 12.58 8.94 -37.19
C THR A 681 13.42 7.77 -36.70
N GLN A 682 13.80 6.87 -37.62
CA GLN A 682 14.57 5.66 -37.30
C GLN A 682 16.04 5.92 -36.91
N SER A 683 16.53 7.15 -37.12
CA SER A 683 17.87 7.59 -36.71
C SER A 683 17.82 8.26 -35.32
N PRO A 684 18.70 7.89 -34.36
CA PRO A 684 18.81 8.61 -33.10
C PRO A 684 19.26 10.06 -33.36
N GLN A 685 18.44 11.03 -32.96
CA GLN A 685 18.78 12.45 -33.04
C GLN A 685 19.86 12.80 -31.99
N PRO A 686 20.85 13.65 -32.31
CA PRO A 686 21.80 14.13 -31.33
C PRO A 686 21.09 14.98 -30.25
N ARG A 687 21.55 14.85 -29.01
CA ARG A 687 20.93 15.42 -27.80
C ARG A 687 20.61 16.91 -27.95
N ILE A 688 19.32 17.25 -27.96
CA ILE A 688 18.85 18.65 -28.02
C ILE A 688 19.25 19.39 -26.72
N LYS A 689 19.61 20.67 -26.83
CA LYS A 689 20.03 21.52 -25.71
C LYS A 689 19.17 22.80 -25.66
N LEU A 690 18.45 23.04 -24.57
CA LEU A 690 17.88 24.37 -24.30
C LEU A 690 18.88 25.15 -23.45
N LYS A 691 19.34 26.31 -23.93
CA LYS A 691 20.25 27.20 -23.19
C LYS A 691 19.49 28.46 -22.73
N LEU A 692 19.39 28.66 -21.42
CA LEU A 692 18.62 29.71 -20.76
C LEU A 692 19.54 30.82 -20.25
N PHE A 693 19.40 32.01 -20.83
CA PHE A 693 20.13 33.23 -20.49
C PHE A 693 19.17 34.25 -19.85
N GLY A 694 19.69 35.17 -19.05
CA GLY A 694 18.90 36.18 -18.35
C GLY A 694 19.56 36.56 -17.02
N HIS A 695 19.20 37.71 -16.46
CA HIS A 695 19.78 38.17 -15.19
C HIS A 695 19.24 37.37 -13.99
N ILE A 696 19.86 37.56 -12.83
CA ILE A 696 19.37 37.03 -11.54
C ILE A 696 17.95 37.58 -11.30
N GLY A 697 17.00 36.74 -10.86
CA GLY A 697 15.61 37.16 -10.65
C GLY A 697 14.76 37.35 -11.92
N SER A 698 15.21 36.90 -13.09
CA SER A 698 14.40 36.94 -14.34
C SER A 698 13.40 35.77 -14.48
N GLY A 699 13.16 34.98 -13.43
CA GLY A 699 12.26 33.83 -13.47
C GLY A 699 12.78 32.60 -14.23
N LYS A 700 14.10 32.46 -14.47
CA LYS A 700 14.68 31.29 -15.17
C LYS A 700 14.37 29.97 -14.47
N THR A 701 14.69 29.88 -13.18
CA THR A 701 14.49 28.66 -12.38
C THR A 701 13.00 28.32 -12.32
N THR A 702 12.14 29.31 -12.09
CA THR A 702 10.68 29.12 -12.06
C THR A 702 10.09 28.81 -13.44
N LEU A 703 10.71 29.25 -14.54
CA LEU A 703 10.41 28.80 -15.91
C LEU A 703 10.81 27.33 -16.11
N VAL A 704 11.99 26.90 -15.63
CA VAL A 704 12.43 25.49 -15.64
C VAL A 704 11.49 24.61 -14.81
N GLU A 705 11.07 25.07 -13.63
CA GLU A 705 10.09 24.39 -12.80
C GLU A 705 8.70 24.38 -13.42
N SER A 706 8.28 25.45 -14.09
CA SER A 706 7.03 25.49 -14.86
C SER A 706 7.08 24.59 -16.09
N LEU A 707 8.23 24.44 -16.74
CA LEU A 707 8.47 23.47 -17.80
C LEU A 707 8.33 22.04 -17.25
N LYS A 708 8.95 21.74 -16.10
CA LYS A 708 8.78 20.47 -15.35
C LYS A 708 7.32 20.23 -14.93
N CYS A 709 6.61 21.26 -14.49
CA CYS A 709 5.25 21.15 -13.91
C CYS A 709 4.10 21.24 -14.92
N GLY A 710 4.33 21.77 -16.12
CA GLY A 710 3.29 22.13 -17.08
C GLY A 710 3.53 21.63 -18.51
N LEU A 711 4.73 21.83 -19.06
CA LEU A 711 5.01 21.50 -20.47
C LEU A 711 5.48 20.05 -20.67
N ILE A 712 6.28 19.50 -19.75
CA ILE A 712 6.65 18.08 -19.75
C ILE A 712 5.46 17.19 -19.34
N ARG A 713 4.45 17.74 -18.64
CA ARG A 713 3.21 17.02 -18.29
C ARG A 713 2.25 16.76 -19.45
N SER A 714 2.45 17.36 -20.63
CA SER A 714 1.55 17.14 -21.77
C SER A 714 1.58 15.71 -22.33
N PHE A 715 2.63 14.92 -22.01
CA PHE A 715 2.67 13.47 -22.27
C PHE A 715 1.92 12.61 -21.23
N PHE A 716 1.54 13.14 -20.06
CA PHE A 716 0.82 12.41 -19.02
C PHE A 716 -0.23 13.30 -18.30
N ARG A 717 -1.48 13.22 -18.76
CA ARG A 717 -2.64 13.95 -18.17
C ARG A 717 -3.03 13.46 -16.77
N ARG A 718 -3.49 14.38 -15.91
CA ARG A 718 -4.87 14.33 -15.39
C ARG A 718 -5.46 15.69 -14.98
N ARG A 719 -6.80 15.73 -14.95
CA ARG A 719 -7.68 16.89 -14.69
C ARG A 719 -7.66 17.35 -13.21
N ARG A 720 -8.00 18.63 -12.99
CA ARG A 720 -8.44 19.18 -11.70
C ARG A 720 -9.78 18.60 -11.23
N PRO A 721 -10.01 18.54 -9.91
CA PRO A 721 -11.28 18.94 -9.29
C PRO A 721 -11.25 20.43 -8.87
N ARG A 722 -12.38 21.11 -9.02
CA ARG A 722 -12.80 22.23 -8.14
C ARG A 722 -13.50 21.56 -6.92
N LEU A 723 -13.65 22.11 -5.71
CA LEU A 723 -13.83 23.49 -5.25
C LEU A 723 -13.12 23.77 -3.88
N SER A 724 -13.02 25.06 -3.56
CA SER A 724 -12.95 25.69 -2.22
C SER A 724 -13.62 24.93 -1.05
N SER A 725 -13.21 25.04 0.22
CA SER A 725 -12.09 25.73 0.91
C SER A 725 -12.02 25.19 2.36
N THR A 726 -11.17 25.61 3.32
CA THR A 726 -10.30 26.80 3.48
C THR A 726 -9.11 26.46 4.40
N ASN A 727 -8.13 27.37 4.53
CA ASN A 727 -7.07 27.42 5.55
C ASN A 727 -6.16 26.19 5.79
N SER A 728 -5.00 26.28 5.10
CA SER A 728 -3.64 26.11 5.66
C SER A 728 -3.00 24.71 5.76
N VAL A 729 -1.73 24.70 5.33
CA VAL A 729 -0.66 23.67 5.46
C VAL A 729 -0.80 22.38 4.62
N ARG A 730 -0.29 22.54 3.39
CA ARG A 730 0.32 21.55 2.47
C ARG A 730 0.58 20.12 3.00
N PHE A 731 0.02 19.13 2.30
CA PHE A 731 0.65 17.80 2.14
C PHE A 731 1.90 17.89 1.23
N PRO A 732 2.94 17.08 1.46
CA PRO A 732 3.99 16.81 0.47
C PRO A 732 3.51 15.79 -0.59
N SER A 733 4.30 15.61 -1.65
CA SER A 733 4.07 14.57 -2.66
C SER A 733 5.34 13.75 -2.93
N SER A 734 5.15 12.58 -3.54
CA SER A 734 6.05 11.42 -3.59
C SER A 734 7.45 11.65 -4.21
N PRO A 735 8.44 10.79 -3.93
CA PRO A 735 9.86 11.09 -4.15
C PRO A 735 10.28 11.05 -5.62
N MET A 736 11.17 11.97 -5.99
CA MET A 736 11.85 11.93 -7.29
C MET A 736 12.97 10.88 -7.31
N SER A 737 13.07 10.21 -8.46
CA SER A 737 14.20 9.35 -8.86
C SER A 737 15.56 9.97 -8.52
N SER A 738 16.39 9.23 -7.80
CA SER A 738 17.74 9.62 -7.40
C SER A 738 18.75 9.62 -8.55
N LYS A 739 18.83 10.76 -9.25
CA LYS A 739 20.08 11.24 -9.86
C LYS A 739 20.23 12.73 -9.58
N THR A 740 21.30 13.09 -8.88
CA THR A 740 21.70 14.48 -8.61
C THR A 740 21.96 15.23 -9.91
N ALA A 741 21.57 16.51 -9.96
CA ALA A 741 22.07 17.43 -10.96
C ALA A 741 23.59 17.56 -10.79
N VAL A 742 24.33 17.62 -11.91
CA VAL A 742 25.79 17.79 -11.87
C VAL A 742 26.07 19.28 -11.93
N SER A 743 26.05 19.94 -10.77
CA SER A 743 26.56 21.30 -10.63
C SER A 743 28.09 21.27 -10.70
N VAL A 744 28.65 21.67 -11.85
CA VAL A 744 30.11 21.81 -12.00
C VAL A 744 30.55 23.10 -11.33
N SER A 745 30.78 23.04 -10.02
CA SER A 745 31.34 24.15 -9.25
C SER A 745 32.85 24.26 -9.50
N ILE A 746 33.26 25.07 -10.47
CA ILE A 746 34.67 25.40 -10.71
C ILE A 746 35.14 26.39 -9.64
N CYS A 747 35.43 25.89 -8.43
CA CYS A 747 35.97 26.70 -7.33
C CYS A 747 37.24 26.13 -6.69
N ASP A 748 37.55 24.84 -6.86
CA ASP A 748 38.72 24.20 -6.23
C ASP A 748 39.90 24.06 -7.22
N LEU A 749 40.49 25.20 -7.60
CA LEU A 749 41.83 25.27 -8.18
C LEU A 749 42.73 26.15 -7.31
N TYR A 750 43.35 25.51 -6.32
CA TYR A 750 44.42 26.05 -5.47
C TYR A 750 45.60 25.05 -5.43
N PRO A 751 46.81 25.45 -5.01
CA PRO A 751 47.91 25.47 -5.98
C PRO A 751 49.01 24.45 -5.68
N GLY A 752 49.72 24.04 -6.74
CA GLY A 752 51.02 23.36 -6.61
C GLY A 752 50.96 21.84 -6.58
N CYS A 753 50.96 21.23 -7.77
CA CYS A 753 51.73 20.02 -8.05
C CYS A 753 52.12 20.02 -9.53
N GLU A 754 53.36 19.65 -9.82
CA GLU A 754 54.00 19.92 -11.10
C GLU A 754 53.75 18.82 -12.15
N ASN A 755 53.90 19.20 -13.43
CA ASN A 755 54.30 18.31 -14.54
C ASN A 755 53.37 17.14 -14.91
N VAL A 756 52.32 17.44 -15.69
CA VAL A 756 52.00 16.62 -16.88
C VAL A 756 51.88 17.53 -18.10
N SER A 757 52.79 17.35 -19.05
CA SER A 757 52.86 18.15 -20.27
C SER A 757 51.90 17.65 -21.36
N VAL A 758 51.15 18.56 -21.99
CA VAL A 758 50.68 18.37 -23.37
C VAL A 758 51.24 19.50 -24.22
N ARG A 759 52.22 19.18 -25.07
CA ARG A 759 52.91 20.14 -25.95
C ARG A 759 52.28 20.18 -27.35
N SER A 760 51.78 21.35 -27.72
CA SER A 760 51.85 21.91 -29.08
C SER A 760 51.69 23.43 -28.96
N ARG A 761 52.78 24.21 -28.99
CA ARG A 761 53.25 24.96 -30.19
C ARG A 761 52.06 25.61 -30.94
N SER A 762 51.95 26.92 -31.16
CA SER A 762 52.86 28.08 -31.08
C SER A 762 52.00 29.35 -31.39
N MET A 763 52.26 30.61 -31.00
CA MET A 763 53.52 31.39 -30.91
C MET A 763 53.55 32.37 -29.71
N MET A 764 54.68 33.06 -29.55
CA MET A 764 54.97 34.09 -28.55
C MET A 764 54.24 35.42 -28.80
N PHE A 765 53.86 36.15 -27.74
CA PHE A 765 54.54 37.38 -27.31
C PHE A 765 54.02 37.87 -25.94
N GLU A 766 54.94 38.35 -25.11
CA GLU A 766 54.74 39.05 -23.83
C GLU A 766 55.68 40.28 -23.84
N PRO A 767 55.64 41.22 -22.88
CA PRO A 767 54.51 41.84 -22.18
C PRO A 767 54.54 43.40 -22.29
N GLY A 768 53.55 44.10 -21.73
CA GLY A 768 53.59 45.58 -21.65
C GLY A 768 52.58 46.22 -20.69
N LEU A 769 53.08 46.63 -19.51
CA LEU A 769 52.71 47.81 -18.69
C LEU A 769 51.49 48.66 -19.17
N THR A 770 50.51 49.03 -18.34
CA THR A 770 50.68 49.74 -17.04
C THR A 770 49.49 49.61 -16.06
N LYS A 771 49.79 49.98 -14.80
CA LYS A 771 48.87 50.27 -13.68
C LYS A 771 47.57 50.99 -14.05
N GLY A 772 46.47 50.55 -13.44
CA GLY A 772 45.28 51.35 -13.17
C GLY A 772 44.55 50.83 -11.93
N VAL A 773 44.67 51.55 -10.80
CA VAL A 773 43.83 51.29 -9.62
C VAL A 773 42.48 51.97 -9.88
N LEU A 774 41.38 51.23 -9.69
CA LEU A 774 40.05 51.82 -9.59
C LEU A 774 39.45 51.47 -8.24
N GLU A 775 39.00 52.52 -7.55
CA GLU A 775 38.57 52.46 -6.15
C GLU A 775 37.22 51.78 -5.99
N VAL A 776 37.02 51.19 -4.81
CA VAL A 776 35.75 50.57 -4.41
C VAL A 776 34.72 51.67 -4.15
N PHE A 777 33.70 51.76 -5.01
CA PHE A 777 32.45 52.41 -4.62
C PHE A 777 31.66 51.47 -3.71
N VAL A 778 31.48 51.90 -2.47
CA VAL A 778 30.75 51.20 -1.42
C VAL A 778 29.26 51.12 -1.75
N SER A 779 28.65 50.00 -1.39
CA SER A 779 27.23 49.67 -1.60
C SER A 779 26.25 50.66 -0.92
N PRO A 780 25.06 50.89 -1.49
CA PRO A 780 23.88 51.23 -0.71
C PRO A 780 23.34 49.96 -0.03
N SER A 781 23.27 49.99 1.30
CA SER A 781 22.52 49.05 2.13
C SER A 781 21.00 49.31 1.99
N HIS A 782 20.04 48.41 2.25
CA HIS A 782 20.03 47.09 2.91
C HIS A 782 18.98 46.16 2.28
N HIS A 783 19.22 44.85 2.29
CA HIS A 783 18.31 43.86 2.94
C HIS A 783 19.09 42.55 3.18
N PRO A 784 19.37 42.17 4.45
CA PRO A 784 20.13 40.96 4.74
C PRO A 784 19.20 39.74 4.88
N HIS A 785 18.75 39.18 3.76
CA HIS A 785 18.02 37.91 3.76
C HIS A 785 18.59 36.94 2.73
N CYS A 786 19.05 35.79 3.25
CA CYS A 786 19.31 34.52 2.57
C CYS A 786 19.91 34.59 1.16
N VAL A 787 21.22 34.28 1.05
CA VAL A 787 21.73 33.67 -0.18
C VAL A 787 21.09 32.30 -0.26
N ASP A 788 20.06 32.17 -1.10
CA ASP A 788 19.29 30.94 -1.23
C ASP A 788 20.20 29.87 -1.85
N ASP A 789 20.46 28.79 -1.10
CA ASP A 789 21.42 27.74 -1.48
C ASP A 789 20.97 26.94 -2.72
N GLN A 790 19.74 27.18 -3.18
CA GLN A 790 19.15 26.63 -4.40
C GLN A 790 19.37 27.49 -5.66
N SER A 791 19.99 28.67 -5.53
CA SER A 791 20.23 29.55 -6.68
C SER A 791 21.37 29.06 -7.58
N THR A 792 21.15 29.09 -8.91
CA THR A 792 22.17 28.73 -9.91
C THR A 792 23.41 29.62 -9.75
N LYS A 793 24.55 29.05 -9.32
CA LYS A 793 25.77 29.82 -9.01
C LYS A 793 26.49 30.30 -10.29
N ALA A 794 26.81 29.40 -11.22
CA ALA A 794 27.48 29.72 -12.48
C ALA A 794 26.70 29.22 -13.71
N ILE A 795 26.72 27.91 -13.97
CA ILE A 795 25.89 27.21 -14.96
C ILE A 795 25.37 25.92 -14.29
N ASP A 796 24.07 25.64 -14.37
CA ASP A 796 23.50 24.33 -14.02
C ASP A 796 23.09 23.56 -15.29
N ILE A 797 23.31 22.24 -15.31
CA ILE A 797 23.04 21.38 -16.46
C ILE A 797 22.17 20.20 -16.02
N GLN A 798 20.91 20.23 -16.43
CA GLN A 798 19.90 19.22 -16.10
C GLN A 798 19.65 18.31 -17.30
N ASN A 799 19.66 17.00 -17.04
CA ASN A 799 19.64 15.96 -18.05
C ASN A 799 18.33 15.16 -17.98
N ALA A 800 17.63 15.02 -19.10
CA ALA A 800 16.38 14.27 -19.21
C ALA A 800 16.39 13.34 -20.44
N ASN A 801 15.52 12.33 -20.42
CA ASN A 801 15.27 11.44 -21.56
C ASN A 801 13.75 11.42 -21.81
N LEU A 802 13.35 11.56 -23.07
CA LEU A 802 11.96 11.47 -23.53
C LEU A 802 11.77 10.16 -24.31
N ASN A 803 10.96 9.25 -23.77
CA ASN A 803 10.59 8.01 -24.44
C ASN A 803 10.03 8.30 -25.85
N GLY A 804 10.68 7.74 -26.87
CA GLY A 804 10.32 7.94 -28.29
C GLY A 804 10.95 9.16 -28.98
N VAL A 805 11.66 10.04 -28.26
CA VAL A 805 12.34 11.23 -28.82
C VAL A 805 13.85 11.20 -28.57
N GLY A 806 14.31 10.67 -27.43
CA GLY A 806 15.73 10.52 -27.07
C GLY A 806 16.17 11.43 -25.92
N ASP A 807 17.49 11.60 -25.80
CA ASP A 807 18.09 12.42 -24.73
C ASP A 807 17.96 13.92 -24.99
N PHE A 808 17.80 14.68 -23.91
CA PHE A 808 17.63 16.12 -23.89
C PHE A 808 18.39 16.75 -22.71
N SER A 809 18.79 18.02 -22.80
CA SER A 809 19.43 18.76 -21.69
C SER A 809 19.01 20.23 -21.60
N VAL A 810 18.83 20.73 -20.38
CA VAL A 810 18.58 22.14 -20.04
C VAL A 810 19.83 22.71 -19.41
N TRP A 811 20.28 23.87 -19.88
CA TRP A 811 21.47 24.57 -19.43
C TRP A 811 21.04 25.95 -18.91
N GLU A 812 21.12 26.18 -17.60
CA GLU A 812 20.73 27.44 -16.97
C GLU A 812 21.97 28.26 -16.63
N PHE A 813 22.09 29.46 -17.21
CA PHE A 813 23.20 30.38 -16.96
C PHE A 813 22.78 31.38 -15.86
N SER A 814 23.54 31.50 -14.78
CA SER A 814 23.14 32.29 -13.60
C SER A 814 22.85 33.77 -13.92
N GLY A 815 23.58 34.36 -14.87
CA GLY A 815 23.48 35.78 -15.21
C GLY A 815 24.24 36.69 -14.25
N ASN A 816 25.13 36.12 -13.44
CA ASN A 816 26.04 36.86 -12.57
C ASN A 816 27.28 37.32 -13.38
N PRO A 817 27.61 38.63 -13.43
CA PRO A 817 28.75 39.17 -14.17
C PRO A 817 30.10 38.51 -13.90
N THR A 818 30.33 37.97 -12.68
CA THR A 818 31.58 37.27 -12.31
C THR A 818 31.86 36.07 -13.21
N TYR A 819 30.85 35.45 -13.82
CA TYR A 819 31.00 34.24 -14.65
C TYR A 819 30.89 34.49 -16.16
N TYR A 820 30.74 35.74 -16.63
CA TYR A 820 30.53 36.02 -18.05
C TYR A 820 31.67 35.47 -18.94
N CYS A 821 32.94 35.65 -18.54
CA CYS A 821 34.08 35.09 -19.28
C CYS A 821 34.09 33.54 -19.33
N SER A 822 33.43 32.88 -18.38
CA SER A 822 33.26 31.42 -18.40
C SER A 822 32.12 30.98 -19.33
N TYR A 823 31.19 31.88 -19.67
CA TYR A 823 30.06 31.56 -20.53
C TYR A 823 30.47 31.42 -22.00
N ASP A 824 31.51 32.13 -22.45
CA ASP A 824 32.00 32.12 -23.84
C ASP A 824 32.18 30.70 -24.39
N TYR A 825 32.71 29.78 -23.57
CA TYR A 825 32.92 28.38 -23.94
C TYR A 825 31.64 27.54 -24.03
N PHE A 826 30.64 27.82 -23.18
CA PHE A 826 29.43 27.01 -23.06
C PHE A 826 28.22 27.59 -23.80
N ALA A 827 28.19 28.89 -24.05
CA ALA A 827 27.15 29.60 -24.79
C ALA A 827 27.33 29.54 -26.32
N ALA A 828 28.43 28.94 -26.80
CA ALA A 828 28.69 28.71 -28.22
C ALA A 828 27.51 28.05 -28.96
N ASN A 829 27.22 28.54 -30.16
CA ASN A 829 26.09 28.10 -30.98
C ASN A 829 26.39 26.74 -31.65
N ASP A 830 25.58 25.71 -31.36
CA ASP A 830 25.64 24.40 -32.02
C ASP A 830 24.29 24.05 -32.68
N PRO A 831 24.24 23.18 -33.71
CA PRO A 831 23.00 22.93 -34.46
C PRO A 831 21.91 22.21 -33.67
N THR A 832 22.20 21.77 -32.44
CA THR A 832 21.25 21.16 -31.49
C THR A 832 20.78 22.11 -30.39
N SER A 833 21.29 23.35 -30.38
CA SER A 833 21.04 24.34 -29.34
C SER A 833 19.91 25.29 -29.69
N VAL A 834 18.95 25.43 -28.79
CA VAL A 834 17.92 26.47 -28.80
C VAL A 834 18.26 27.47 -27.71
N HIS A 835 18.50 28.71 -28.10
CA HIS A 835 18.88 29.78 -27.19
C HIS A 835 17.61 30.50 -26.72
N ILE A 836 17.47 30.67 -25.41
CA ILE A 836 16.31 31.30 -24.78
C ILE A 836 16.82 32.44 -23.90
N VAL A 837 16.36 33.67 -24.14
CA VAL A 837 16.64 34.83 -23.29
C VAL A 837 15.40 35.14 -22.47
N VAL A 838 15.54 35.10 -21.16
CA VAL A 838 14.48 35.24 -20.17
C VAL A 838 14.62 36.59 -19.45
N PHE A 839 13.54 37.36 -19.39
CA PHE A 839 13.48 38.65 -18.70
C PHE A 839 12.19 38.78 -17.87
N SER A 840 12.27 39.48 -16.74
CA SER A 840 11.10 39.74 -15.90
C SER A 840 10.27 40.90 -16.45
N LEU A 841 8.95 40.76 -16.40
CA LEU A 841 7.98 41.79 -16.76
C LEU A 841 7.74 42.82 -15.65
N GLU A 842 8.29 42.59 -14.46
CA GLU A 842 8.22 43.50 -13.30
C GLU A 842 9.26 44.63 -13.39
N GLU A 843 10.36 44.39 -14.11
CA GLU A 843 11.41 45.38 -14.35
C GLU A 843 10.89 46.56 -15.20
N PRO A 844 11.40 47.79 -15.03
CA PRO A 844 11.07 48.91 -15.92
C PRO A 844 11.38 48.57 -17.39
N TYR A 845 10.57 49.09 -18.33
CA TYR A 845 10.73 48.78 -19.78
C TYR A 845 12.15 49.02 -20.31
N GLU A 846 12.82 50.10 -19.86
CA GLU A 846 14.21 50.39 -20.24
C GLU A 846 15.19 49.33 -19.72
N VAL A 847 14.95 48.79 -18.51
CA VAL A 847 15.74 47.69 -17.94
C VAL A 847 15.48 46.40 -18.72
N GLN A 848 14.22 46.04 -18.99
CA GLN A 848 13.86 44.88 -19.83
C GLN A 848 14.59 44.94 -21.19
N LEU A 849 14.51 46.08 -21.87
CA LEU A 849 15.15 46.32 -23.16
C LEU A 849 16.67 46.22 -23.07
N ASN A 850 17.31 46.88 -22.11
CA ASN A 850 18.76 46.85 -21.94
C ASN A 850 19.28 45.44 -21.61
N GLN A 851 18.57 44.68 -20.77
CA GLN A 851 18.89 43.28 -20.47
C GLN A 851 18.79 42.40 -21.73
N VAL A 852 17.72 42.52 -22.50
CA VAL A 852 17.54 41.72 -23.73
C VAL A 852 18.58 42.08 -24.79
N ILE A 853 18.88 43.37 -24.98
CA ILE A 853 19.95 43.83 -25.89
C ILE A 853 21.31 43.29 -25.46
N PHE A 854 21.62 43.30 -24.15
CA PHE A 854 22.86 42.76 -23.62
C PHE A 854 23.02 41.27 -23.99
N TRP A 855 22.03 40.43 -23.69
CA TRP A 855 22.10 38.99 -23.98
C TRP A 855 22.12 38.68 -25.48
N LEU A 856 21.37 39.42 -26.30
CA LEU A 856 21.42 39.27 -27.76
C LEU A 856 22.77 39.70 -28.33
N SER A 857 23.37 40.77 -27.80
CA SER A 857 24.70 41.25 -28.21
C SER A 857 25.80 40.27 -27.79
N PHE A 858 25.72 39.75 -26.57
CA PHE A 858 26.63 38.74 -26.03
C PHE A 858 26.60 37.45 -26.87
N LEU A 859 25.40 36.91 -27.13
CA LEU A 859 25.26 35.73 -28.00
C LEU A 859 25.74 36.01 -29.43
N LYS A 860 25.50 37.21 -29.96
CA LYS A 860 25.97 37.65 -31.29
C LYS A 860 27.51 37.72 -31.37
N SER A 861 28.20 38.18 -30.32
CA SER A 861 29.67 38.17 -30.27
C SER A 861 30.28 36.77 -30.20
N LEU A 862 29.51 35.76 -29.79
CA LEU A 862 29.95 34.35 -29.75
C LEU A 862 29.66 33.58 -31.05
N VAL A 863 29.08 34.22 -32.08
CA VAL A 863 28.91 33.59 -33.40
C VAL A 863 30.07 33.95 -34.31
N SER A 864 30.76 32.94 -34.81
CA SER A 864 31.86 33.10 -35.77
C SER A 864 31.40 33.82 -37.05
N VAL A 865 32.14 34.84 -37.47
CA VAL A 865 31.94 35.56 -38.74
C VAL A 865 32.71 34.85 -39.86
N GLU A 866 32.15 34.79 -41.06
CA GLU A 866 32.82 34.21 -42.24
C GLU A 866 33.52 35.33 -43.04
N GLU A 867 34.76 35.10 -43.46
CA GLU A 867 35.56 36.09 -44.19
C GLU A 867 35.16 36.19 -45.69
N PRO A 868 35.32 37.37 -46.33
CA PRO A 868 35.87 38.61 -45.79
C PRO A 868 34.84 39.43 -45.00
N ILE A 869 35.30 40.04 -43.90
CA ILE A 869 34.48 40.92 -43.05
C ILE A 869 34.27 42.28 -43.75
N ALA A 870 33.32 42.32 -44.68
CA ALA A 870 32.72 43.57 -45.14
C ALA A 870 31.86 44.21 -44.04
N TYR A 871 31.54 45.50 -44.19
CA TYR A 871 30.74 46.28 -43.22
C TYR A 871 29.42 45.56 -42.90
N GLY A 872 29.30 44.97 -41.69
CA GLY A 872 28.14 44.16 -41.29
C GLY A 872 28.14 42.72 -41.83
N GLY A 873 29.24 41.97 -41.65
CA GLY A 873 29.41 40.59 -42.10
C GLY A 873 28.21 39.66 -41.83
N LYS A 874 27.86 38.83 -42.82
CA LYS A 874 26.67 37.97 -42.78
C LYS A 874 26.94 36.65 -42.06
N LEU A 875 26.04 36.27 -41.15
CA LEU A 875 26.07 34.96 -40.50
C LEU A 875 25.58 33.86 -41.44
N LYS A 876 26.37 32.79 -41.59
CA LYS A 876 26.02 31.60 -42.41
C LYS A 876 24.78 30.86 -41.90
N ASN A 877 24.69 30.74 -40.58
CA ASN A 877 23.51 30.23 -39.88
C ASN A 877 22.94 31.34 -38.99
N LEU A 878 21.67 31.68 -39.19
CA LEU A 878 20.97 32.63 -38.34
C LEU A 878 20.84 32.07 -36.92
N LEU A 879 21.35 32.81 -35.93
CA LEU A 879 21.15 32.50 -34.52
C LEU A 879 19.64 32.60 -34.18
N LYS A 880 19.02 31.45 -33.86
CA LYS A 880 17.63 31.41 -33.42
C LYS A 880 17.57 31.59 -31.91
N VAL A 881 17.09 32.75 -31.48
CA VAL A 881 16.85 33.08 -30.07
C VAL A 881 15.35 33.22 -29.84
N VAL A 882 14.86 32.58 -28.78
CA VAL A 882 13.49 32.75 -28.26
C VAL A 882 13.55 33.76 -27.11
N LEU A 883 12.75 34.83 -27.19
CA LEU A 883 12.57 35.76 -26.08
C LEU A 883 11.40 35.27 -25.21
N VAL A 884 11.61 35.17 -23.90
CA VAL A 884 10.59 34.73 -22.94
C VAL A 884 10.45 35.79 -21.85
N ALA A 885 9.30 36.45 -21.84
CA ALA A 885 8.91 37.37 -20.78
C ALA A 885 8.25 36.58 -19.65
N THR A 886 8.62 36.83 -18.39
CA THR A 886 8.06 36.09 -17.23
C THR A 886 7.54 37.02 -16.13
N HIS A 887 6.65 36.48 -15.30
CA HIS A 887 6.21 37.05 -14.02
C HIS A 887 6.55 36.09 -12.86
N ALA A 888 7.55 35.24 -13.07
CA ALA A 888 7.50 33.90 -12.49
C ALA A 888 7.79 33.88 -10.97
N ASP A 889 8.42 34.92 -10.45
CA ASP A 889 8.90 34.94 -9.07
C ASP A 889 7.91 35.65 -8.10
N ILE A 890 6.74 36.11 -8.60
CA ILE A 890 5.61 36.59 -7.76
C ILE A 890 4.59 35.48 -7.46
N VAL A 891 4.34 35.28 -6.16
CA VAL A 891 3.22 34.48 -5.65
C VAL A 891 1.93 35.32 -5.66
N ASN A 892 0.83 34.75 -6.17
CA ASN A 892 -0.55 35.32 -6.18
C ASN A 892 -0.88 36.45 -7.18
N LEU A 893 -0.29 36.49 -8.37
CA LEU A 893 -0.79 37.38 -9.43
C LEU A 893 -2.26 37.06 -9.81
N PRO A 894 -3.16 38.07 -9.86
CA PRO A 894 -4.55 37.87 -10.25
C PRO A 894 -4.64 37.47 -11.72
N ARG A 895 -5.28 36.34 -12.00
CA ARG A 895 -5.44 35.84 -13.38
C ARG A 895 -6.69 36.47 -14.01
N PRO A 896 -6.59 37.08 -15.21
CA PRO A 896 -7.78 37.51 -15.95
C PRO A 896 -8.65 36.29 -16.32
N ALA A 897 -9.95 36.50 -16.54
CA ALA A 897 -10.92 35.42 -16.72
C ALA A 897 -10.63 34.48 -17.92
N GLY A 898 -9.88 34.97 -18.93
CA GLY A 898 -9.42 34.18 -20.07
C GLY A 898 -8.14 33.37 -19.82
N GLY A 899 -7.42 33.60 -18.72
CA GLY A 899 -6.22 32.85 -18.34
C GLY A 899 -4.92 33.22 -19.06
N GLU A 900 -4.97 34.04 -20.10
CA GLU A 900 -3.80 34.54 -20.84
C GLU A 900 -3.32 35.87 -20.27
N PHE A 901 -2.00 36.01 -20.06
CA PHE A 901 -1.34 37.29 -19.78
C PHE A 901 -0.79 37.83 -21.11
N GLY A 902 -1.33 38.94 -21.59
CA GLY A 902 -0.80 39.66 -22.75
C GLY A 902 0.27 40.66 -22.32
N TYR A 903 1.40 40.70 -23.03
CA TYR A 903 2.38 41.78 -22.89
C TYR A 903 2.06 42.86 -23.93
N ASP A 904 1.54 43.98 -23.45
CA ASP A 904 1.03 45.11 -24.25
C ASP A 904 2.12 45.85 -25.06
N LYS A 905 3.40 45.58 -24.76
CA LYS A 905 4.58 46.20 -25.36
C LYS A 905 5.37 45.27 -26.27
N ASP A 906 4.83 44.10 -26.62
CA ASP A 906 5.52 43.08 -27.43
C ASP A 906 6.00 43.63 -28.79
N MET A 907 5.12 44.31 -29.52
CA MET A 907 5.43 44.90 -30.83
C MET A 907 6.37 46.09 -30.74
N SER A 908 6.27 46.93 -29.69
CA SER A 908 7.22 48.03 -29.47
C SER A 908 8.61 47.52 -29.11
N LEU A 909 8.70 46.55 -28.20
CA LEU A 909 9.96 45.94 -27.78
C LEU A 909 10.64 45.25 -28.97
N LEU A 910 9.90 44.44 -29.74
CA LEU A 910 10.44 43.78 -30.93
C LEU A 910 10.84 44.76 -32.04
N LYS A 911 10.13 45.88 -32.21
CA LYS A 911 10.50 46.93 -33.15
C LYS A 911 11.78 47.64 -32.72
N GLU A 912 11.93 47.93 -31.43
CA GLU A 912 13.11 48.60 -30.89
C GLU A 912 14.35 47.69 -30.88
N ILE A 913 14.20 46.41 -30.52
CA ILE A 913 15.25 45.38 -30.65
C ILE A 913 15.70 45.17 -32.10
N ARG A 914 14.80 45.35 -33.09
CA ARG A 914 15.16 45.24 -34.53
C ARG A 914 15.82 46.50 -35.08
N ASN A 915 15.67 47.64 -34.41
CA ASN A 915 16.25 48.92 -34.84
C ASN A 915 17.65 49.18 -34.26
N ARG A 916 18.02 48.45 -33.20
CA ARG A 916 19.33 48.51 -32.52
C ARG A 916 20.20 47.31 -32.92
#